data_AF-A0A6U4JLL5-F1
#
_entry.id   AF-A0A6U4JLL5-F1
#
_cell.length_a   1.000
_cell.length_b   1.000
_cell.length_c   1.000
_cell.angle_alpha   90.00
_cell.angle_beta   90.00
_cell.angle_gamma   90.00
#
_symmetry.space_group_name_H-M   'P 1'
#
loop_
_entity.id
_entity.type
_entity.pdbx_description
1 polymer ?
#
loop_
_entity_poly.entity_id
_entity_poly.type
_entity_poly.pdbx_seq_one_letter_code
_entity_poly.pdbx_strand_id
1 'polypeptide(L)'
;MAPHQRTRCSAEGANGRAPKKVEVDPTSIVHKDSANLKLPSTTTPGKAGRGAPSSLPVYPTKSPGRRRGIHSKSMDGKGKKERVSQVEEHTVPWIAALTTYFGYAVLILFGYVRDSLEFMMSCLYPSRFPAKAPDGYAPLFHDFQYFYTRRMYWRIQDCFNRPISSAPGAWIDVMNREKSADHSSMSVTEGVTTALNLSSYNYLGFAECDLEMRDEVVHAVRTYGVANCSSRTELGTTEVHRELEECIAGFVGKEAALVIGMGFATNSTVLPAIIGPGGLIISDELNHSSIVNGARGSGAKIKVFKHNSAESLEKILRESISEGQPRTRRPWTKIIVVVEGLYSMEGEICNLKPIVEVCKRYRAYVYVDEAHSIGALGATGRGVLEHCGVEPEDVDIMMGTFTKSFGSVGGYIAGSRELVELLRRVCPGSTHACSMAPGCAKQATLALRMIMGADGTSKGRDKIEQLRRNANMFRVGLERMGCEVLGDMDSPVVPVMLYNPSKIPAFSRECLERKLAVVVVGFPATPLIKSRVRFCLSAAHSEEDLIAALKVVSEVSERVMIKYKWSGKPNVVPQCDLNQNREHLVNVVGEWDAQHFGWRDSLSISSSGRFARGNGDEGSWHVRVEGAKTILRLEWDRWDSEELVLQAPDGDAVASPCPSPRRHVFKGKARIMGETPPLKGTFTLRPKEGRYVCDGGDGQHFKFVRHS
;
A
#
# COMPACT_ATOMS: atom_id res chain seq x y z
N MET A 1 30.15 13.58 -9.06
CA MET A 1 30.29 14.41 -10.26
C MET A 1 30.22 13.51 -11.48
N ALA A 2 29.45 13.94 -12.48
CA ALA A 2 29.28 13.34 -13.81
C ALA A 2 30.63 13.25 -14.58
N PRO A 3 30.63 12.97 -15.89
CA PRO A 3 30.20 11.78 -16.62
C PRO A 3 31.36 11.28 -17.50
N HIS A 4 31.46 9.98 -17.83
CA HIS A 4 32.45 9.55 -18.84
C HIS A 4 31.94 9.84 -20.26
N GLN A 5 32.22 11.06 -20.71
CA GLN A 5 32.48 11.37 -22.10
C GLN A 5 33.68 10.55 -22.61
N ARG A 6 33.55 10.02 -23.82
CA ARG A 6 34.63 9.45 -24.61
C ARG A 6 35.60 10.55 -25.02
N THR A 7 36.86 10.43 -24.67
CA THR A 7 37.97 11.12 -25.37
C THR A 7 39.12 10.17 -25.60
N ARG A 8 39.53 10.12 -26.88
CA ARG A 8 40.71 9.46 -27.40
C ARG A 8 41.97 10.05 -26.78
N CYS A 9 42.92 9.19 -26.39
CA CYS A 9 44.31 9.60 -26.23
C CYS A 9 45.17 8.84 -27.25
N SER A 10 45.77 9.64 -28.13
CA SER A 10 46.86 9.35 -29.04
C SER A 10 48.15 9.04 -28.28
N ALA A 11 48.88 8.01 -28.71
CA ALA A 11 50.29 7.83 -28.41
C ALA A 11 51.01 7.47 -29.71
N GLU A 12 51.82 8.40 -30.22
CA GLU A 12 52.86 8.15 -31.21
C GLU A 12 54.10 7.55 -30.54
N GLY A 13 54.80 6.65 -31.24
CA GLY A 13 56.11 6.14 -30.80
C GLY A 13 56.43 4.77 -31.39
N ALA A 14 57.05 4.78 -32.58
CA ALA A 14 57.31 3.65 -33.46
C ALA A 14 58.32 2.61 -32.95
N ASN A 15 58.10 1.32 -33.28
CA ASN A 15 59.00 0.52 -34.13
C ASN A 15 58.55 -0.96 -34.25
N GLY A 16 58.52 -1.46 -35.49
CA GLY A 16 58.92 -2.85 -35.78
C GLY A 16 57.85 -3.89 -36.14
N ARG A 17 57.69 -4.12 -37.45
CA ARG A 17 57.26 -5.36 -38.15
C ARG A 17 55.82 -5.90 -37.97
N ALA A 18 55.04 -5.75 -39.04
CA ALA A 18 53.94 -6.67 -39.39
C ALA A 18 54.50 -8.00 -39.93
N PRO A 19 53.78 -9.14 -39.81
CA PRO A 19 52.80 -9.47 -40.85
C PRO A 19 51.53 -10.26 -40.43
N LYS A 20 50.48 -10.01 -41.24
CA LYS A 20 49.38 -10.87 -41.73
C LYS A 20 48.32 -11.46 -40.78
N LYS A 21 47.08 -11.08 -41.14
CA LYS A 21 45.75 -11.57 -40.76
C LYS A 21 45.62 -13.11 -40.78
N VAL A 22 44.89 -13.63 -39.80
CA VAL A 22 44.04 -14.82 -39.93
C VAL A 22 42.69 -14.50 -39.28
N GLU A 23 41.64 -14.44 -40.10
CA GLU A 23 40.24 -14.47 -39.65
C GLU A 23 39.89 -15.90 -39.26
N VAL A 24 39.27 -16.09 -38.08
CA VAL A 24 38.64 -17.36 -37.70
C VAL A 24 37.22 -17.09 -37.23
N ASP A 25 36.30 -17.72 -37.95
CA ASP A 25 34.85 -17.77 -37.81
C ASP A 25 34.42 -18.51 -36.54
N PRO A 26 33.54 -17.96 -35.68
CA PRO A 26 33.13 -18.61 -34.44
C PRO A 26 31.97 -19.59 -34.67
N THR A 27 32.22 -20.67 -35.42
CA THR A 27 31.41 -21.89 -35.34
C THR A 27 32.31 -23.11 -35.41
N SER A 28 32.82 -23.57 -34.26
CA SER A 28 33.12 -24.99 -34.00
C SER A 28 33.65 -25.16 -32.57
N ILE A 29 33.46 -26.37 -32.03
CA ILE A 29 33.92 -26.92 -30.73
C ILE A 29 32.82 -26.86 -29.64
N VAL A 30 32.22 -27.96 -29.13
CA VAL A 30 32.49 -29.40 -29.25
C VAL A 30 31.30 -30.27 -28.74
N HIS A 31 31.17 -31.47 -29.35
CA HIS A 31 30.59 -32.79 -28.95
C HIS A 31 29.24 -32.93 -28.22
N LYS A 32 28.23 -33.62 -28.79
CA LYS A 32 28.00 -35.08 -28.99
C LYS A 32 27.68 -35.83 -27.68
N ASP A 33 26.41 -36.19 -27.48
CA ASP A 33 25.92 -37.59 -27.51
C ASP A 33 24.39 -37.69 -27.38
N SER A 34 23.78 -38.51 -28.25
CA SER A 34 22.50 -39.28 -28.12
C SER A 34 21.19 -38.57 -27.71
N ALA A 35 19.99 -38.81 -28.26
CA ALA A 35 19.47 -39.70 -29.30
C ALA A 35 18.03 -39.26 -29.68
N ASN A 36 17.65 -39.51 -30.94
CA ASN A 36 16.31 -39.73 -31.52
C ASN A 36 15.03 -39.36 -30.74
N LEU A 37 14.13 -38.53 -31.30
CA LEU A 37 13.01 -38.99 -32.16
C LEU A 37 12.18 -37.81 -32.72
N LYS A 38 11.57 -38.05 -33.88
CA LYS A 38 10.95 -37.14 -34.85
C LYS A 38 9.66 -36.44 -34.39
N LEU A 39 9.45 -35.20 -34.83
CA LEU A 39 8.11 -34.59 -35.03
C LEU A 39 7.83 -34.48 -36.55
N PRO A 40 6.69 -34.99 -37.06
CA PRO A 40 6.36 -34.88 -38.47
C PRO A 40 5.63 -33.57 -38.82
N SER A 41 5.94 -33.08 -40.02
CA SER A 41 5.29 -32.00 -40.75
C SER A 41 3.89 -32.35 -41.23
N THR A 42 2.94 -31.43 -41.12
CA THR A 42 1.69 -31.39 -41.92
C THR A 42 1.31 -29.91 -42.14
N THR A 43 1.54 -29.38 -43.35
CA THR A 43 0.54 -29.14 -44.40
C THR A 43 -0.58 -28.16 -44.03
N THR A 44 -0.53 -26.99 -44.67
CA THR A 44 -1.61 -26.01 -44.82
C THR A 44 -2.82 -26.61 -45.54
N PRO A 45 -4.04 -26.17 -45.17
CA PRO A 45 -5.02 -25.84 -46.19
C PRO A 45 -5.80 -24.53 -45.93
N GLY A 46 -5.93 -23.73 -46.99
CA GLY A 46 -7.21 -23.23 -47.51
C GLY A 46 -8.08 -22.29 -46.67
N LYS A 47 -8.22 -21.05 -47.16
CA LYS A 47 -9.26 -20.08 -46.79
C LYS A 47 -10.68 -20.60 -47.07
N ALA A 48 -11.60 -20.48 -46.11
CA ALA A 48 -12.94 -19.87 -46.29
C ALA A 48 -13.79 -19.98 -45.00
N GLY A 49 -14.40 -18.86 -44.57
CA GLY A 49 -15.43 -18.82 -43.53
C GLY A 49 -15.39 -17.55 -42.69
N ARG A 50 -16.08 -16.49 -43.14
CA ARG A 50 -16.31 -15.27 -42.35
C ARG A 50 -17.16 -15.61 -41.12
N GLY A 51 -16.54 -15.71 -39.95
CA GLY A 51 -17.21 -15.75 -38.64
C GLY A 51 -17.08 -14.40 -37.95
N ALA A 52 -18.21 -13.84 -37.50
CA ALA A 52 -18.28 -12.56 -36.78
C ALA A 52 -17.36 -12.53 -35.54
N PRO A 53 -16.74 -11.38 -35.20
CA PRO A 53 -15.91 -11.27 -34.01
C PRO A 53 -16.78 -11.38 -32.75
N SER A 54 -16.42 -12.35 -31.92
CA SER A 54 -17.05 -12.70 -30.65
C SER A 54 -17.14 -11.53 -29.68
N SER A 55 -18.34 -11.39 -29.12
CA SER A 55 -18.82 -10.42 -28.15
C SER A 55 -17.97 -10.28 -26.87
N LEU A 56 -17.94 -9.05 -26.37
CA LEU A 56 -17.59 -8.63 -25.00
C LEU A 56 -18.12 -9.59 -23.91
N PRO A 57 -17.47 -9.66 -22.72
CA PRO A 57 -18.01 -10.42 -21.60
C PRO A 57 -19.38 -9.86 -21.18
N VAL A 58 -20.43 -10.64 -21.41
CA VAL A 58 -21.80 -10.32 -21.01
C VAL A 58 -21.94 -10.60 -19.52
N TYR A 59 -22.08 -9.54 -18.71
CA TYR A 59 -22.58 -9.64 -17.35
C TYR A 59 -24.09 -9.93 -17.37
N PRO A 60 -24.61 -10.78 -16.47
CA PRO A 60 -26.04 -11.09 -16.46
C PRO A 60 -26.86 -9.88 -16.02
N THR A 61 -27.61 -9.29 -16.94
CA THR A 61 -28.70 -8.37 -16.64
C THR A 61 -29.96 -9.17 -16.39
N LYS A 62 -30.57 -9.05 -15.20
CA LYS A 62 -31.95 -9.51 -14.97
C LYS A 62 -32.85 -8.30 -14.74
N SER A 63 -33.72 -8.05 -15.70
CA SER A 63 -34.97 -7.30 -15.54
C SER A 63 -35.97 -8.11 -14.69
N PRO A 64 -36.70 -7.51 -13.74
CA PRO A 64 -37.64 -8.24 -12.90
C PRO A 64 -38.89 -8.64 -13.70
N GLY A 65 -39.02 -9.94 -13.96
CA GLY A 65 -40.24 -10.54 -14.50
C GLY A 65 -41.35 -10.56 -13.45
N ARG A 66 -42.45 -9.89 -13.78
CA ARG A 66 -43.74 -9.86 -13.06
C ARG A 66 -44.22 -11.29 -12.77
N ARG A 67 -44.23 -11.75 -11.51
CA ARG A 67 -44.88 -13.01 -11.09
C ARG A 67 -46.19 -12.73 -10.36
N ARG A 68 -47.25 -13.39 -10.85
CA ARG A 68 -48.61 -13.41 -10.33
C ARG A 68 -48.63 -14.06 -8.94
N GLY A 69 -49.50 -13.53 -8.08
CA GLY A 69 -49.65 -13.93 -6.68
C GLY A 69 -50.17 -15.35 -6.51
N ILE A 70 -49.65 -16.00 -5.47
CA ILE A 70 -50.26 -17.16 -4.84
C ILE A 70 -50.31 -16.82 -3.35
N HIS A 71 -51.53 -16.64 -2.83
CA HIS A 71 -51.81 -16.53 -1.41
C HIS A 71 -51.59 -17.88 -0.72
N SER A 72 -50.83 -17.91 0.36
CA SER A 72 -51.03 -18.91 1.43
C SER A 72 -50.87 -18.24 2.79
N LYS A 73 -51.76 -18.64 3.70
CA LYS A 73 -52.14 -17.97 4.95
C LYS A 73 -51.06 -18.02 6.02
N SER A 74 -51.09 -16.99 6.87
CA SER A 74 -50.31 -16.81 8.09
C SER A 74 -50.52 -17.93 9.11
N MET A 75 -49.43 -18.30 9.81
CA MET A 75 -49.49 -18.73 11.20
C MET A 75 -48.46 -17.94 12.00
N ASP A 76 -48.98 -17.28 13.03
CA ASP A 76 -48.27 -16.45 14.00
C ASP A 76 -47.35 -17.30 14.88
N GLY A 77 -46.09 -16.88 14.99
CA GLY A 77 -45.12 -17.38 15.94
C GLY A 77 -44.11 -16.29 16.26
N LYS A 78 -44.35 -15.57 17.36
CA LYS A 78 -43.47 -14.51 17.88
C LYS A 78 -42.15 -15.13 18.35
N GLY A 79 -41.15 -15.16 17.46
CA GLY A 79 -39.74 -15.31 17.80
C GLY A 79 -39.00 -14.03 17.39
N LYS A 80 -38.31 -13.38 18.33
CA LYS A 80 -37.37 -12.29 18.04
C LYS A 80 -36.29 -12.84 17.09
N LYS A 81 -36.46 -12.61 15.78
CA LYS A 81 -35.36 -12.73 14.81
C LYS A 81 -34.46 -11.52 15.01
N GLU A 82 -33.27 -11.76 15.53
CA GLU A 82 -32.14 -10.85 15.34
C GLU A 82 -32.03 -10.56 13.84
N ARG A 83 -32.16 -9.29 13.47
CA ARG A 83 -31.94 -8.86 12.08
C ARG A 83 -30.46 -9.05 11.81
N VAL A 84 -30.11 -10.13 11.13
CA VAL A 84 -28.89 -10.20 10.33
C VAL A 84 -28.95 -8.98 9.40
N SER A 85 -28.02 -8.05 9.59
CA SER A 85 -27.85 -6.88 8.73
C SER A 85 -27.59 -7.39 7.31
N GLN A 86 -28.58 -7.24 6.43
CA GLN A 86 -28.36 -7.47 5.01
C GLN A 86 -27.39 -6.39 4.54
N VAL A 87 -26.22 -6.80 4.07
CA VAL A 87 -25.22 -5.91 3.46
C VAL A 87 -25.90 -5.27 2.24
N GLU A 88 -26.28 -3.99 2.37
CA GLU A 88 -26.84 -3.22 1.27
C GLU A 88 -25.73 -3.01 0.23
N GLU A 89 -25.87 -3.66 -0.92
CA GLU A 89 -24.95 -3.49 -2.04
C GLU A 89 -24.93 -2.01 -2.45
N HIS A 90 -23.75 -1.37 -2.40
CA HIS A 90 -23.63 0.04 -2.72
C HIS A 90 -24.14 0.34 -4.15
N THR A 91 -25.27 1.02 -4.23
CA THR A 91 -25.91 1.43 -5.49
C THR A 91 -25.37 2.78 -5.94
N VAL A 92 -24.78 2.82 -7.14
CA VAL A 92 -24.30 4.09 -7.74
C VAL A 92 -25.48 5.03 -8.01
N PRO A 93 -25.44 6.30 -7.55
CA PRO A 93 -26.49 7.27 -7.87
C PRO A 93 -26.69 7.41 -9.38
N TRP A 94 -27.93 7.38 -9.85
CA TRP A 94 -28.22 7.35 -11.30
C TRP A 94 -27.66 8.56 -12.06
N ILE A 95 -27.66 9.74 -11.43
CA ILE A 95 -27.04 10.97 -11.99
C ILE A 95 -25.53 10.80 -12.13
N ALA A 96 -24.88 10.23 -11.10
CA ALA A 96 -23.44 9.97 -11.12
C ALA A 96 -23.09 8.95 -12.22
N ALA A 97 -23.89 7.88 -12.38
CA ALA A 97 -23.72 6.92 -13.46
C ALA A 97 -23.86 7.58 -14.85
N LEU A 98 -24.95 8.33 -15.07
CA LEU A 98 -25.22 9.00 -16.35
C LEU A 98 -24.10 9.98 -16.73
N THR A 99 -23.72 10.86 -15.80
CA THR A 99 -22.66 11.85 -16.02
C THR A 99 -21.29 11.20 -16.19
N THR A 100 -21.03 10.08 -15.53
CA THR A 100 -19.79 9.31 -15.71
C THR A 100 -19.71 8.67 -17.09
N TYR A 101 -20.77 8.00 -17.54
CA TYR A 101 -20.82 7.42 -18.89
C TYR A 101 -20.72 8.50 -19.97
N PHE A 102 -21.41 9.63 -19.79
CA PHE A 102 -21.29 10.77 -20.68
C PHE A 102 -19.84 11.29 -20.71
N GLY A 103 -19.20 11.45 -19.55
CA GLY A 103 -17.80 11.87 -19.45
C GLY A 103 -16.84 10.93 -20.19
N TYR A 104 -16.99 9.61 -20.01
CA TYR A 104 -16.21 8.64 -20.78
C TYR A 104 -16.53 8.68 -22.28
N ALA A 105 -17.80 8.82 -22.68
CA ALA A 105 -18.18 8.92 -24.08
C ALA A 105 -17.53 10.13 -24.76
N VAL A 106 -17.51 11.28 -24.10
CA VAL A 106 -16.80 12.48 -24.57
C VAL A 106 -15.30 12.21 -24.69
N LEU A 107 -14.66 11.68 -23.64
CA LEU A 107 -13.21 11.39 -23.67
C LEU A 107 -12.83 10.39 -24.77
N ILE A 108 -13.65 9.36 -24.97
CA ILE A 108 -13.46 8.34 -26.01
C ILE A 108 -13.66 8.97 -27.40
N LEU A 109 -14.70 9.76 -27.61
CA LEU A 109 -14.95 10.44 -28.89
C LEU A 109 -13.78 11.37 -29.25
N PHE A 110 -13.34 12.22 -28.32
CA PHE A 110 -12.17 13.08 -28.54
C PHE A 110 -10.88 12.29 -28.77
N GLY A 111 -10.72 11.15 -28.09
CA GLY A 111 -9.60 10.25 -28.31
C GLY A 111 -9.59 9.70 -29.74
N TYR A 112 -10.75 9.27 -30.27
CA TYR A 112 -10.87 8.78 -31.65
C TYR A 112 -10.67 9.90 -32.68
N VAL A 113 -11.23 11.09 -32.45
CA VAL A 113 -10.99 12.25 -33.33
C VAL A 113 -9.49 12.56 -33.42
N ARG A 114 -8.78 12.55 -32.29
CA ARG A 114 -7.33 12.78 -32.28
C ARG A 114 -6.56 11.65 -32.99
N ASP A 115 -6.97 10.39 -32.82
CA ASP A 115 -6.41 9.24 -33.55
C ASP A 115 -6.60 9.39 -35.07
N SER A 116 -7.77 9.84 -35.51
CA SER A 116 -8.08 10.07 -36.93
C SER A 116 -7.28 11.24 -37.50
N LEU A 117 -7.12 12.33 -36.74
CA LEU A 117 -6.28 13.47 -37.14
C LEU A 117 -4.80 13.08 -37.21
N GLU A 118 -4.28 12.35 -36.22
CA GLU A 118 -2.91 11.84 -36.25
C GLU A 118 -2.68 10.90 -37.44
N PHE A 119 -3.65 10.04 -37.77
CA PHE A 119 -3.58 9.21 -38.97
C PHE A 119 -3.55 10.04 -40.25
N MET A 120 -4.47 11.00 -40.40
CA MET A 120 -4.49 11.92 -41.56
C MET A 120 -3.16 12.69 -41.69
N MET A 121 -2.64 13.23 -40.58
CA MET A 121 -1.37 13.95 -40.54
C MET A 121 -0.17 13.05 -40.78
N SER A 122 -0.21 11.77 -40.41
CA SER A 122 0.83 10.79 -40.74
C SER A 122 0.90 10.49 -42.23
N CYS A 123 -0.24 10.50 -42.94
CA CYS A 123 -0.26 10.39 -44.40
C CYS A 123 0.29 11.64 -45.09
N LEU A 124 0.02 12.84 -44.54
CA LEU A 124 0.44 14.11 -45.11
C LEU A 124 1.89 14.49 -44.76
N TYR A 125 2.36 14.13 -43.56
CA TYR A 125 3.68 14.47 -43.03
C TYR A 125 4.31 13.28 -42.28
N PRO A 126 4.74 12.21 -42.99
CA PRO A 126 5.22 10.97 -42.38
C PRO A 126 6.42 11.17 -41.45
N SER A 127 7.29 12.14 -41.77
CA SER A 127 8.50 12.45 -40.98
C SER A 127 8.19 13.09 -39.62
N ARG A 128 6.98 13.64 -39.42
CA ARG A 128 6.57 14.36 -38.20
C ARG A 128 5.59 13.57 -37.34
N PHE A 129 4.89 12.60 -37.92
CA PHE A 129 3.91 11.75 -37.24
C PHE A 129 4.14 10.26 -37.62
N PRO A 130 5.09 9.57 -36.96
CA PRO A 130 5.40 8.19 -37.28
C PRO A 130 4.22 7.24 -36.96
N ALA A 131 4.17 6.11 -37.69
CA ALA A 131 3.14 5.10 -37.54
C ALA A 131 3.12 4.46 -36.13
N LYS A 132 1.95 3.93 -35.74
CA LYS A 132 1.61 3.51 -34.36
C LYS A 132 2.49 2.38 -33.81
N ALA A 133 3.11 1.59 -34.68
CA ALA A 133 4.12 0.59 -34.33
C ALA A 133 5.32 0.80 -35.27
N PRO A 134 6.57 0.71 -34.76
CA PRO A 134 7.73 0.66 -35.65
C PRO A 134 7.59 -0.51 -36.62
N ASP A 135 8.05 -0.34 -37.86
CA ASP A 135 7.97 -1.39 -38.87
C ASP A 135 8.60 -2.70 -38.36
N GLY A 136 7.88 -3.81 -38.52
CA GLY A 136 8.32 -5.14 -38.08
C GLY A 136 7.91 -5.55 -36.66
N TYR A 137 7.22 -4.70 -35.90
CA TYR A 137 6.78 -5.03 -34.53
C TYR A 137 5.27 -5.31 -34.45
N ALA A 138 4.91 -6.42 -33.79
CA ALA A 138 3.52 -6.71 -33.46
C ALA A 138 3.02 -5.78 -32.34
N PRO A 139 1.73 -5.36 -32.36
CA PRO A 139 1.15 -4.59 -31.27
C PRO A 139 1.17 -5.38 -29.97
N LEU A 140 1.73 -4.80 -28.90
CA LEU A 140 1.85 -5.43 -27.58
C LEU A 140 0.54 -5.46 -26.77
N PHE A 141 -0.45 -4.65 -27.18
CA PHE A 141 -1.72 -4.47 -26.45
C PHE A 141 -2.91 -4.64 -27.39
N HIS A 142 -4.04 -5.11 -26.84
CA HIS A 142 -5.32 -5.06 -27.53
C HIS A 142 -5.74 -3.60 -27.82
N ASP A 143 -6.45 -3.39 -28.93
CA ASP A 143 -6.79 -2.07 -29.48
C ASP A 143 -7.37 -1.09 -28.44
N PHE A 144 -8.30 -1.54 -27.60
CA PHE A 144 -8.90 -0.65 -26.59
C PHE A 144 -7.95 -0.33 -25.42
N GLN A 145 -7.15 -1.30 -24.96
CA GLN A 145 -6.18 -1.05 -23.87
C GLN A 145 -5.09 -0.09 -24.31
N TYR A 146 -4.63 -0.25 -25.55
CA TYR A 146 -3.68 0.68 -26.17
C TYR A 146 -4.28 2.08 -26.27
N PHE A 147 -5.52 2.18 -26.77
CA PHE A 147 -6.25 3.44 -26.85
C PHE A 147 -6.42 4.11 -25.48
N TYR A 148 -6.91 3.37 -24.48
CA TYR A 148 -7.13 3.87 -23.13
C TYR A 148 -5.82 4.37 -22.50
N THR A 149 -4.75 3.59 -22.63
CA THR A 149 -3.43 3.95 -22.08
C THR A 149 -2.96 5.28 -22.65
N ARG A 150 -2.98 5.43 -23.99
CA ARG A 150 -2.47 6.62 -24.66
C ARG A 150 -3.36 7.86 -24.48
N ARG A 151 -4.68 7.70 -24.56
CA ARG A 151 -5.62 8.84 -24.63
C ARG A 151 -6.19 9.24 -23.28
N MET A 152 -6.19 8.34 -22.30
CA MET A 152 -6.74 8.58 -20.97
C MET A 152 -5.67 8.48 -19.90
N TYR A 153 -5.07 7.30 -19.70
CA TYR A 153 -4.16 7.05 -18.57
C TYR A 153 -2.94 7.99 -18.54
N TRP A 154 -2.21 8.14 -19.65
CA TRP A 154 -1.02 9.00 -19.73
C TRP A 154 -1.29 10.46 -19.35
N ARG A 155 -2.51 10.98 -19.51
CA ARG A 155 -2.85 12.35 -19.12
C ARG A 155 -2.92 12.53 -17.60
N ILE A 156 -3.18 11.46 -16.87
CA ILE A 156 -3.43 11.46 -15.42
C ILE A 156 -2.48 10.52 -14.66
N GLN A 157 -1.45 9.99 -15.33
CA GLN A 157 -0.49 9.05 -14.73
C GLN A 157 0.28 9.61 -13.52
N ASP A 158 0.35 10.93 -13.40
CA ASP A 158 0.91 11.65 -12.24
C ASP A 158 0.11 11.44 -10.96
N CYS A 159 -1.18 11.14 -11.07
CA CYS A 159 -2.07 10.92 -9.93
C CYS A 159 -1.97 9.49 -9.38
N PHE A 160 -1.53 8.53 -10.22
CA PHE A 160 -1.43 7.11 -9.85
C PHE A 160 -0.03 6.71 -9.39
N ASN A 161 1.00 7.41 -9.87
CA ASN A 161 2.38 7.12 -9.54
C ASN A 161 2.95 8.35 -8.86
N ARG A 162 3.32 8.32 -7.59
CA ARG A 162 4.03 9.43 -6.93
C ARG A 162 5.25 8.87 -6.21
N PRO A 163 6.46 8.99 -6.80
CA PRO A 163 7.65 8.51 -6.14
C PRO A 163 7.93 9.37 -4.91
N ILE A 164 8.44 8.72 -3.86
CA ILE A 164 8.80 9.36 -2.60
C ILE A 164 10.31 9.24 -2.36
N SER A 165 10.89 10.19 -1.64
CA SER A 165 12.30 10.20 -1.25
C SER A 165 12.52 10.07 0.26
N SER A 166 11.45 9.81 1.02
CA SER A 166 11.48 9.65 2.47
C SER A 166 11.06 8.23 2.89
N ALA A 167 11.20 7.92 4.18
CA ALA A 167 10.50 6.78 4.77
C ALA A 167 8.97 6.94 4.58
N PRO A 168 8.21 5.83 4.36
CA PRO A 168 6.77 5.85 4.15
C PRO A 168 5.99 5.99 5.48
N GLY A 169 6.30 7.04 6.23
CA GLY A 169 5.72 7.38 7.53
C GLY A 169 4.42 8.18 7.45
N ALA A 170 4.05 8.82 8.55
CA ALA A 170 2.89 9.73 8.61
C ALA A 170 3.06 10.91 7.64
N TRP A 171 4.29 11.39 7.47
CA TRP A 171 4.66 12.45 6.53
C TRP A 171 5.68 11.93 5.51
N ILE A 172 5.45 12.26 4.24
CA ILE A 172 6.28 11.80 3.12
C ILE A 172 6.76 12.95 2.24
N ASP A 173 7.96 12.79 1.68
CA ASP A 173 8.51 13.71 0.68
C ASP A 173 8.24 13.16 -0.71
N VAL A 174 7.29 13.77 -1.43
CA VAL A 174 6.92 13.40 -2.79
C VAL A 174 7.87 14.09 -3.77
N MET A 175 8.53 13.30 -4.62
CA MET A 175 9.42 13.84 -5.65
C MET A 175 8.62 14.57 -6.73
N ASN A 176 9.06 15.79 -7.06
CA ASN A 176 8.46 16.56 -8.14
C ASN A 176 8.81 15.93 -9.50
N ARG A 177 7.87 15.98 -10.44
CA ARG A 177 8.06 15.44 -11.80
C ARG A 177 7.39 16.31 -12.84
N GLU A 178 8.02 16.36 -14.01
CA GLU A 178 7.48 16.97 -15.21
C GLU A 178 7.07 15.91 -16.23
N LYS A 179 6.04 16.23 -17.02
CA LYS A 179 5.55 15.36 -18.09
C LYS A 179 6.23 15.71 -19.41
N SER A 180 6.50 14.69 -20.21
CA SER A 180 6.85 14.90 -21.63
C SER A 180 5.70 15.57 -22.39
N ALA A 181 6.02 16.20 -23.54
CA ALA A 181 5.04 16.90 -24.37
C ALA A 181 3.89 16.00 -24.87
N ASP A 182 4.16 14.71 -25.05
CA ASP A 182 3.19 13.68 -25.44
C ASP A 182 2.51 12.98 -24.24
N HIS A 183 2.92 13.35 -23.02
CA HIS A 183 2.50 12.77 -21.74
C HIS A 183 2.83 11.28 -21.55
N SER A 184 3.62 10.65 -22.42
CA SER A 184 3.93 9.22 -22.32
C SER A 184 4.91 8.90 -21.20
N SER A 185 5.77 9.86 -20.83
CA SER A 185 6.81 9.70 -19.82
C SER A 185 6.82 10.86 -18.83
N MET A 186 7.47 10.63 -17.68
CA MET A 186 7.69 11.64 -16.64
C MET A 186 9.13 11.59 -16.18
N SER A 187 9.76 12.76 -16.03
CA SER A 187 11.12 12.92 -15.51
C SER A 187 11.07 13.55 -14.13
N VAL A 188 11.92 13.07 -13.22
CA VAL A 188 12.10 13.67 -11.90
C VAL A 188 12.79 15.03 -12.05
N THR A 189 12.24 16.04 -11.38
CA THR A 189 12.80 17.40 -11.33
C THR A 189 13.42 17.68 -9.97
N GLU A 190 14.12 18.80 -9.85
CA GLU A 190 14.61 19.26 -8.55
C GLU A 190 13.44 19.64 -7.62
N GLY A 191 13.63 19.38 -6.32
CA GLY A 191 12.66 19.69 -5.28
C GLY A 191 11.74 18.53 -4.88
N VAL A 192 11.23 18.64 -3.66
CA VAL A 192 10.29 17.69 -3.06
C VAL A 192 9.12 18.42 -2.44
N THR A 193 7.96 17.77 -2.42
CA THR A 193 6.77 18.25 -1.73
C THR A 193 6.51 17.38 -0.52
N THR A 194 6.79 17.89 0.68
CA THR A 194 6.42 17.23 1.94
C THR A 194 4.90 17.30 2.13
N ALA A 195 4.27 16.16 2.37
CA ALA A 195 2.82 16.02 2.49
C ALA A 195 2.42 14.98 3.54
N LEU A 196 1.25 15.17 4.15
CA LEU A 196 0.64 14.18 5.04
C LEU A 196 0.23 12.95 4.21
N ASN A 197 0.62 11.78 4.66
CA ASN A 197 0.46 10.52 3.95
C ASN A 197 -0.83 9.80 4.34
N LEU A 198 -1.88 9.91 3.52
CA LEU A 198 -3.09 9.08 3.62
C LEU A 198 -3.14 8.01 2.52
N SER A 199 -1.96 7.64 2.00
CA SER A 199 -1.81 6.86 0.77
C SER A 199 -1.11 5.50 0.95
N SER A 200 -0.58 5.24 2.15
CA SER A 200 0.20 4.04 2.49
C SER A 200 -0.59 3.05 3.33
N TYR A 201 -0.32 1.75 3.16
CA TYR A 201 -0.85 0.70 4.04
C TYR A 201 -0.03 0.49 5.32
N ASN A 202 0.76 1.49 5.73
CA ASN A 202 1.55 1.47 6.97
C ASN A 202 0.62 1.66 8.20
N TYR A 203 -0.27 0.70 8.44
CA TYR A 203 -1.37 0.83 9.41
C TYR A 203 -0.89 1.05 10.84
N LEU A 204 0.14 0.34 11.30
CA LEU A 204 0.67 0.52 12.67
C LEU A 204 1.90 1.44 12.74
N GLY A 205 2.27 2.06 11.62
CA GLY A 205 3.36 3.03 11.58
C GLY A 205 4.76 2.43 11.55
N PHE A 206 4.93 1.10 11.61
CA PHE A 206 6.25 0.44 11.71
C PHE A 206 7.19 0.67 10.53
N ALA A 207 6.70 1.13 9.38
CA ALA A 207 7.56 1.47 8.25
C ALA A 207 8.37 2.77 8.47
N GLU A 208 7.97 3.58 9.44
CA GLU A 208 8.79 4.64 10.01
C GLU A 208 9.45 4.06 11.26
N CYS A 209 10.70 3.61 11.12
CA CYS A 209 11.37 2.78 12.12
C CYS A 209 11.29 3.41 13.52
N ASP A 210 10.59 2.74 14.44
CA ASP A 210 10.80 2.96 15.86
C ASP A 210 12.30 2.76 16.13
N LEU A 211 12.98 3.78 16.65
CA LEU A 211 14.45 3.84 16.74
C LEU A 211 15.05 2.57 17.37
N GLU A 212 14.33 1.99 18.33
CA GLU A 212 14.68 0.74 19.02
C GLU A 212 14.76 -0.48 18.09
N MET A 213 13.91 -0.58 17.07
CA MET A 213 13.94 -1.70 16.11
C MET A 213 15.08 -1.56 15.09
N ARG A 214 15.51 -0.33 14.81
CA ARG A 214 16.49 -0.04 13.76
C ARG A 214 17.82 -0.72 14.03
N ASP A 215 18.31 -0.65 15.27
CA ASP A 215 19.63 -1.18 15.63
C ASP A 215 19.65 -2.71 15.55
N GLU A 216 18.58 -3.38 15.96
CA GLU A 216 18.40 -4.83 15.81
C GLU A 216 18.33 -5.27 14.34
N VAL A 217 17.67 -4.49 13.48
CA VAL A 217 17.63 -4.75 12.04
C VAL A 217 19.02 -4.56 11.42
N VAL A 218 19.74 -3.50 11.78
CA VAL A 218 21.12 -3.27 11.33
C VAL A 218 22.04 -4.38 11.81
N HIS A 219 21.88 -4.84 13.04
CA HIS A 219 22.61 -5.98 13.59
C HIS A 219 22.36 -7.25 12.76
N ALA A 220 21.09 -7.57 12.47
CA ALA A 220 20.76 -8.71 11.62
C ALA A 220 21.40 -8.62 10.22
N VAL A 221 21.42 -7.43 9.61
CA VAL A 221 22.09 -7.22 8.31
C VAL A 221 23.61 -7.39 8.42
N ARG A 222 24.25 -6.94 9.51
CA ARG A 222 25.69 -7.13 9.74
C ARG A 222 26.04 -8.61 9.95
N THR A 223 25.17 -9.36 10.63
CA THR A 223 25.39 -10.77 10.97
C THR A 223 25.11 -11.71 9.80
N TYR A 224 23.99 -11.54 9.09
CA TYR A 224 23.53 -12.46 8.03
C TYR A 224 23.72 -11.92 6.61
N GLY A 225 24.17 -10.66 6.46
CA GLY A 225 24.26 -9.98 5.17
C GLY A 225 22.92 -9.39 4.69
N VAL A 226 22.94 -8.80 3.50
CA VAL A 226 21.78 -8.11 2.91
C VAL A 226 20.74 -9.11 2.38
N ALA A 227 21.19 -10.22 1.79
CA ALA A 227 20.34 -11.26 1.24
C ALA A 227 21.07 -12.61 1.22
N ASN A 228 20.32 -13.70 1.33
CA ASN A 228 20.88 -15.06 1.29
C ASN A 228 21.11 -15.58 -0.15
N CYS A 229 20.52 -14.93 -1.17
CA CYS A 229 20.66 -15.28 -2.59
C CYS A 229 20.33 -16.76 -2.93
N SER A 230 19.50 -17.42 -2.12
CA SER A 230 19.12 -18.83 -2.28
C SER A 230 17.68 -19.06 -1.79
N SER A 231 17.05 -20.12 -2.27
CA SER A 231 15.69 -20.50 -1.89
C SER A 231 15.64 -21.15 -0.50
N ARG A 232 14.43 -21.32 0.05
CA ARG A 232 14.26 -21.88 1.40
C ARG A 232 14.66 -23.35 1.49
N THR A 233 14.60 -24.09 0.38
CA THR A 233 14.93 -25.53 0.31
C THR A 233 16.41 -25.82 0.16
N GLU A 234 17.21 -24.81 -0.17
CA GLU A 234 18.66 -24.92 -0.31
C GLU A 234 19.36 -24.25 0.89
N LEU A 235 20.06 -23.14 0.65
CA LEU A 235 20.86 -22.43 1.66
C LEU A 235 20.19 -21.14 2.15
N GLY A 236 18.96 -20.84 1.72
CA GLY A 236 18.26 -19.61 2.03
C GLY A 236 17.59 -19.55 3.41
N THR A 237 17.64 -20.61 4.22
CA THR A 237 16.99 -20.63 5.54
C THR A 237 17.96 -20.32 6.68
N THR A 238 17.80 -19.15 7.29
CA THR A 238 18.53 -18.72 8.50
C THR A 238 17.64 -18.76 9.75
N GLU A 239 18.23 -18.52 10.92
CA GLU A 239 17.51 -18.49 12.20
C GLU A 239 16.39 -17.43 12.24
N VAL A 240 16.64 -16.22 11.70
CA VAL A 240 15.63 -15.15 11.65
C VAL A 240 14.36 -15.54 10.86
N HIS A 241 14.48 -16.46 9.90
CA HIS A 241 13.31 -16.99 9.18
C HIS A 241 12.49 -17.93 10.04
N ARG A 242 13.15 -18.80 10.83
CA ARG A 242 12.48 -19.74 11.74
C ARG A 242 11.81 -18.98 12.87
N GLU A 243 12.52 -18.00 13.45
CA GLU A 243 12.00 -17.09 14.48
C GLU A 243 10.73 -16.37 13.99
N LEU A 244 10.74 -15.87 12.76
CA LEU A 244 9.56 -15.23 12.16
C LEU A 244 8.41 -16.23 11.95
N GLU A 245 8.69 -17.43 11.43
CA GLU A 245 7.69 -18.49 11.20
C GLU A 245 7.03 -18.96 12.51
N GLU A 246 7.81 -19.14 13.57
CA GLU A 246 7.31 -19.51 14.90
C GLU A 246 6.48 -18.37 15.52
N CYS A 247 6.98 -17.14 15.42
CA CYS A 247 6.31 -15.97 15.96
C CYS A 247 4.97 -15.72 15.29
N ILE A 248 4.90 -15.77 13.95
CA ILE A 248 3.63 -15.56 13.24
C ILE A 248 2.66 -16.72 13.46
N ALA A 249 3.13 -17.97 13.51
CA ALA A 249 2.28 -19.13 13.79
C ALA A 249 1.61 -19.02 15.17
N GLY A 250 2.37 -18.65 16.21
CA GLY A 250 1.84 -18.39 17.54
C GLY A 250 0.91 -17.17 17.58
N PHE A 251 1.21 -16.12 16.81
CA PHE A 251 0.38 -14.93 16.73
C PHE A 251 -1.00 -15.20 16.11
N VAL A 252 -1.07 -16.03 15.07
CA VAL A 252 -2.35 -16.35 14.40
C VAL A 252 -3.05 -17.59 14.97
N GLY A 253 -2.44 -18.28 15.94
CA GLY A 253 -3.02 -19.47 16.57
C GLY A 253 -3.00 -20.71 15.67
N LYS A 254 -1.89 -20.91 14.93
CA LYS A 254 -1.70 -22.07 14.04
C LYS A 254 -0.45 -22.87 14.40
N GLU A 255 -0.44 -24.14 14.01
CA GLU A 255 0.63 -25.08 14.37
C GLU A 255 1.98 -24.73 13.74
N ALA A 256 1.95 -24.17 12.53
CA ALA A 256 3.14 -23.80 11.77
C ALA A 256 2.82 -22.69 10.76
N ALA A 257 3.87 -22.02 10.30
CA ALA A 257 3.79 -21.07 9.19
C ALA A 257 4.97 -21.20 8.23
N LEU A 258 4.76 -20.78 6.98
CA LEU A 258 5.76 -20.67 5.93
C LEU A 258 5.85 -19.22 5.46
N VAL A 259 7.06 -18.65 5.51
CA VAL A 259 7.34 -17.30 5.00
C VAL A 259 7.80 -17.33 3.55
N ILE A 260 7.21 -16.47 2.71
CA ILE A 260 7.51 -16.26 1.29
C ILE A 260 7.95 -14.80 1.09
N GLY A 261 9.01 -14.59 0.30
CA GLY A 261 9.65 -13.27 0.13
C GLY A 261 8.79 -12.17 -0.52
N MET A 262 7.62 -12.49 -1.07
CA MET A 262 6.68 -11.53 -1.66
C MET A 262 5.22 -11.87 -1.33
N GLY A 263 4.46 -10.89 -0.82
CA GLY A 263 3.05 -11.10 -0.44
C GLY A 263 2.13 -11.45 -1.59
N PHE A 264 2.33 -10.88 -2.79
CA PHE A 264 1.57 -11.29 -3.99
C PHE A 264 1.86 -12.75 -4.35
N ALA A 265 3.15 -13.12 -4.33
CA ALA A 265 3.59 -14.47 -4.68
C ALA A 265 3.05 -15.53 -3.73
N THR A 266 2.78 -15.18 -2.46
CA THR A 266 2.16 -16.07 -1.48
C THR A 266 0.88 -16.70 -2.02
N ASN A 267 -0.13 -15.92 -2.41
CA ASN A 267 -1.37 -16.47 -2.99
C ASN A 267 -1.10 -17.16 -4.33
N SER A 268 -0.33 -16.52 -5.22
CA SER A 268 -0.19 -17.00 -6.60
C SER A 268 0.62 -18.29 -6.73
N THR A 269 1.45 -18.63 -5.75
CA THR A 269 2.26 -19.86 -5.74
C THR A 269 1.71 -20.96 -4.83
N VAL A 270 0.99 -20.60 -3.76
CA VAL A 270 0.44 -21.56 -2.79
C VAL A 270 -0.84 -22.21 -3.31
N LEU A 271 -1.75 -21.46 -3.91
CA LEU A 271 -3.01 -22.03 -4.43
C LEU A 271 -2.75 -23.17 -5.45
N PRO A 272 -1.87 -23.01 -6.45
CA PRO A 272 -1.50 -24.11 -7.35
C PRO A 272 -0.83 -25.31 -6.66
N ALA A 273 -0.23 -25.12 -5.48
CA ALA A 273 0.46 -26.17 -4.74
C ALA A 273 -0.50 -27.04 -3.90
N ILE A 274 -1.67 -26.51 -3.49
CA ILE A 274 -2.59 -27.20 -2.58
C ILE A 274 -3.81 -27.82 -3.26
N ILE A 275 -4.18 -27.31 -4.43
CA ILE A 275 -5.33 -27.75 -5.22
C ILE A 275 -4.98 -27.80 -6.70
N GLY A 276 -5.53 -28.79 -7.41
CA GLY A 276 -5.25 -29.04 -8.81
C GLY A 276 -6.48 -29.50 -9.60
N PRO A 277 -6.30 -30.08 -10.80
CA PRO A 277 -7.40 -30.66 -11.57
C PRO A 277 -8.26 -31.62 -10.76
N GLY A 278 -9.59 -31.52 -10.90
CA GLY A 278 -10.57 -32.28 -10.10
C GLY A 278 -10.94 -31.64 -8.76
N GLY A 279 -10.24 -30.57 -8.35
CA GLY A 279 -10.63 -29.71 -7.23
C GLY A 279 -11.56 -28.57 -7.64
N LEU A 280 -12.21 -27.96 -6.65
CA LEU A 280 -13.08 -26.79 -6.78
C LEU A 280 -12.59 -25.66 -5.87
N ILE A 281 -12.37 -24.48 -6.47
CA ILE A 281 -12.18 -23.22 -5.75
C ILE A 281 -13.46 -22.40 -5.87
N ILE A 282 -14.00 -21.99 -4.73
CA ILE A 282 -15.11 -21.03 -4.67
C ILE A 282 -14.53 -19.71 -4.16
N SER A 283 -14.43 -18.73 -5.05
CA SER A 283 -13.81 -17.43 -4.79
C SER A 283 -14.88 -16.37 -4.55
N ASP A 284 -14.63 -15.47 -3.60
CA ASP A 284 -15.38 -14.22 -3.52
C ASP A 284 -15.19 -13.40 -4.81
N GLU A 285 -16.23 -12.64 -5.18
CA GLU A 285 -16.26 -11.80 -6.39
C GLU A 285 -15.18 -10.71 -6.40
N LEU A 286 -14.82 -10.16 -5.24
CA LEU A 286 -13.87 -9.06 -5.12
C LEU A 286 -12.46 -9.50 -4.70
N ASN A 287 -12.20 -10.82 -4.69
CA ASN A 287 -10.90 -11.36 -4.31
C ASN A 287 -9.75 -10.75 -5.14
N HIS A 288 -8.64 -10.52 -4.44
CA HIS A 288 -7.47 -9.86 -4.95
C HIS A 288 -6.86 -10.61 -6.15
N SER A 289 -6.26 -9.85 -7.06
CA SER A 289 -5.64 -10.39 -8.27
C SER A 289 -4.62 -11.51 -8.03
N SER A 290 -3.94 -11.53 -6.88
CA SER A 290 -3.03 -12.61 -6.50
C SER A 290 -3.75 -13.94 -6.25
N ILE A 291 -4.92 -13.91 -5.61
CA ILE A 291 -5.81 -15.07 -5.42
C ILE A 291 -6.33 -15.53 -6.78
N VAL A 292 -6.81 -14.60 -7.62
CA VAL A 292 -7.31 -14.92 -8.97
C VAL A 292 -6.24 -15.58 -9.82
N ASN A 293 -5.01 -15.08 -9.79
CA ASN A 293 -3.89 -15.66 -10.54
C ASN A 293 -3.48 -17.02 -9.99
N GLY A 294 -3.43 -17.20 -8.67
CA GLY A 294 -3.16 -18.50 -8.05
C GLY A 294 -4.24 -19.54 -8.35
N ALA A 295 -5.51 -19.16 -8.24
CA ALA A 295 -6.65 -20.00 -8.56
C ALA A 295 -6.62 -20.44 -10.04
N ARG A 296 -6.37 -19.51 -10.97
CA ARG A 296 -6.23 -19.84 -12.40
C ARG A 296 -5.03 -20.73 -12.68
N GLY A 297 -3.89 -20.47 -12.03
CA GLY A 297 -2.67 -21.26 -12.15
C GLY A 297 -2.80 -22.70 -11.63
N SER A 298 -3.76 -22.97 -10.74
CA SER A 298 -3.99 -24.31 -10.17
C SER A 298 -4.59 -25.32 -11.15
N GLY A 299 -5.28 -24.87 -12.21
CA GLY A 299 -6.06 -25.75 -13.08
C GLY A 299 -7.32 -26.36 -12.43
N ALA A 300 -7.63 -25.99 -11.18
CA ALA A 300 -8.88 -26.37 -10.52
C ALA A 300 -10.09 -25.68 -11.18
N LYS A 301 -11.29 -26.23 -10.96
CA LYS A 301 -12.51 -25.54 -11.38
C LYS A 301 -12.72 -24.34 -10.45
N ILE A 302 -13.02 -23.17 -11.03
CA ILE A 302 -13.33 -21.96 -10.27
C ILE A 302 -14.82 -21.64 -10.42
N LYS A 303 -15.49 -21.37 -9.30
CA LYS A 303 -16.81 -20.73 -9.24
C LYS A 303 -16.69 -19.47 -8.37
N VAL A 304 -17.52 -18.47 -8.65
CA VAL A 304 -17.53 -17.19 -7.94
C VAL A 304 -18.87 -17.03 -7.23
N PHE A 305 -18.86 -16.65 -5.95
CA PHE A 305 -20.06 -16.30 -5.20
C PHE A 305 -20.16 -14.79 -5.03
N LYS A 306 -21.39 -14.30 -4.82
CA LYS A 306 -21.63 -12.86 -4.61
C LYS A 306 -20.81 -12.38 -3.42
N HIS A 307 -20.17 -11.22 -3.57
CA HIS A 307 -19.35 -10.61 -2.55
C HIS A 307 -19.98 -10.67 -1.15
N ASN A 308 -19.20 -11.17 -0.17
CA ASN A 308 -19.55 -11.20 1.24
C ASN A 308 -20.90 -11.90 1.57
N SER A 309 -21.37 -12.81 0.70
CA SER A 309 -22.70 -13.44 0.80
C SER A 309 -22.62 -14.93 1.10
N ALA A 310 -22.82 -15.29 2.37
CA ALA A 310 -22.92 -16.68 2.82
C ALA A 310 -24.07 -17.46 2.16
N GLU A 311 -25.20 -16.80 1.84
CA GLU A 311 -26.32 -17.41 1.13
C GLU A 311 -25.95 -17.79 -0.31
N SER A 312 -25.27 -16.89 -1.04
CA SER A 312 -24.77 -17.19 -2.38
C SER A 312 -23.74 -18.31 -2.36
N LEU A 313 -22.87 -18.33 -1.35
CA LEU A 313 -21.88 -19.38 -1.14
C LEU A 313 -22.55 -20.74 -0.91
N GLU A 314 -23.52 -20.82 0.02
CA GLU A 314 -24.25 -22.05 0.33
C GLU A 314 -24.98 -22.60 -0.90
N LYS A 315 -25.60 -21.72 -1.69
CA LYS A 315 -26.23 -22.12 -2.95
C LYS A 315 -25.23 -22.77 -3.90
N ILE A 316 -24.08 -22.14 -4.12
CA ILE A 316 -23.04 -22.64 -5.04
C ILE A 316 -22.43 -23.94 -4.53
N LEU A 317 -22.19 -24.07 -3.22
CA LEU A 317 -21.69 -25.31 -2.61
C LEU A 317 -22.65 -26.46 -2.85
N ARG A 318 -23.93 -26.28 -2.50
CA ARG A 318 -24.97 -27.30 -2.69
C ARG A 318 -25.11 -27.74 -4.14
N GLU A 319 -25.18 -26.78 -5.07
CA GLU A 319 -25.24 -27.08 -6.51
C GLU A 319 -23.99 -27.85 -6.96
N SER A 320 -22.80 -27.38 -6.59
CA SER A 320 -21.54 -27.99 -7.01
C SER A 320 -21.34 -29.40 -6.46
N ILE A 321 -21.72 -29.65 -5.20
CA ILE A 321 -21.64 -30.97 -4.59
C ILE A 321 -22.62 -31.93 -5.27
N SER A 322 -23.85 -31.47 -5.57
CA SER A 322 -24.85 -32.30 -6.25
C SER A 322 -24.49 -32.64 -7.70
N GLU A 323 -23.85 -31.71 -8.41
CA GLU A 323 -23.47 -31.89 -9.82
C GLU A 323 -22.18 -32.70 -9.99
N GLY A 324 -21.28 -32.64 -9.01
CA GLY A 324 -19.93 -33.18 -9.10
C GLY A 324 -19.06 -32.46 -10.13
N GLN A 325 -17.93 -33.09 -10.47
CA GLN A 325 -16.98 -32.59 -11.47
C GLN A 325 -17.63 -32.49 -12.86
N PRO A 326 -17.33 -31.44 -13.65
CA PRO A 326 -17.84 -31.31 -15.01
C PRO A 326 -17.51 -32.52 -15.88
N ARG A 327 -18.46 -32.93 -16.73
CA ARG A 327 -18.39 -34.10 -17.63
C ARG A 327 -18.37 -35.46 -16.93
N THR A 328 -17.55 -35.63 -15.89
CA THR A 328 -17.37 -36.94 -15.23
C THR A 328 -18.40 -37.20 -14.13
N ARG A 329 -19.02 -36.15 -13.58
CA ARG A 329 -19.96 -36.21 -12.43
C ARG A 329 -19.37 -36.85 -11.18
N ARG A 330 -18.03 -37.02 -11.13
CA ARG A 330 -17.33 -37.59 -9.97
C ARG A 330 -17.33 -36.59 -8.80
N PRO A 331 -17.24 -37.07 -7.54
CA PRO A 331 -17.04 -36.18 -6.40
C PRO A 331 -15.78 -35.31 -6.57
N TRP A 332 -15.82 -34.10 -6.02
CA TRP A 332 -14.64 -33.21 -5.99
C TRP A 332 -13.53 -33.80 -5.12
N THR A 333 -12.28 -33.64 -5.53
CA THR A 333 -11.14 -34.11 -4.72
C THR A 333 -10.94 -33.24 -3.47
N LYS A 334 -11.08 -31.92 -3.64
CA LYS A 334 -11.08 -30.91 -2.58
C LYS A 334 -11.97 -29.75 -2.99
N ILE A 335 -12.61 -29.11 -2.00
CA ILE A 335 -13.35 -27.86 -2.19
C ILE A 335 -12.72 -26.83 -1.24
N ILE A 336 -12.22 -25.72 -1.78
CA ILE A 336 -11.65 -24.62 -1.00
C ILE A 336 -12.47 -23.36 -1.27
N VAL A 337 -12.94 -22.72 -0.20
CA VAL A 337 -13.57 -21.41 -0.22
C VAL A 337 -12.52 -20.37 0.15
N VAL A 338 -12.34 -19.36 -0.70
CA VAL A 338 -11.30 -18.34 -0.55
C VAL A 338 -11.92 -16.97 -0.39
N VAL A 339 -11.58 -16.27 0.69
CA VAL A 339 -12.06 -14.91 1.02
C VAL A 339 -10.92 -14.02 1.51
N GLU A 340 -11.06 -12.71 1.37
CA GLU A 340 -10.24 -11.72 2.08
C GLU A 340 -10.90 -11.38 3.41
N GLY A 341 -10.10 -11.05 4.44
CA GLY A 341 -10.60 -10.60 5.73
C GLY A 341 -11.05 -9.14 5.73
N LEU A 342 -10.27 -8.28 5.05
CA LEU A 342 -10.59 -6.88 4.82
C LEU A 342 -10.35 -6.54 3.34
N TYR A 343 -11.39 -6.17 2.61
CA TYR A 343 -11.31 -5.95 1.17
C TYR A 343 -10.64 -4.62 0.85
N SER A 344 -9.53 -4.69 0.11
CA SER A 344 -8.57 -3.57 -0.06
C SER A 344 -9.08 -2.31 -0.78
N MET A 345 -10.17 -2.41 -1.57
CA MET A 345 -10.71 -1.29 -2.34
C MET A 345 -11.97 -0.69 -1.72
N GLU A 346 -12.79 -1.52 -1.09
CA GLU A 346 -14.07 -1.16 -0.48
C GLU A 346 -13.91 -0.79 1.00
N GLY A 347 -12.89 -1.33 1.67
CA GLY A 347 -12.74 -1.20 3.13
C GLY A 347 -13.81 -1.96 3.91
N GLU A 348 -14.50 -2.90 3.26
CA GLU A 348 -15.51 -3.78 3.85
C GLU A 348 -14.85 -4.94 4.60
N ILE A 349 -15.38 -5.28 5.76
CA ILE A 349 -14.93 -6.40 6.59
C ILE A 349 -15.73 -7.64 6.20
N CYS A 350 -15.04 -8.76 6.03
CA CYS A 350 -15.66 -10.02 5.71
C CYS A 350 -16.61 -10.47 6.84
N ASN A 351 -17.83 -10.85 6.47
CA ASN A 351 -18.79 -11.49 7.35
C ASN A 351 -18.40 -12.97 7.52
N LEU A 352 -17.26 -13.17 8.18
CA LEU A 352 -16.53 -14.43 8.15
C LEU A 352 -17.28 -15.55 8.87
N LYS A 353 -17.94 -15.26 10.00
CA LYS A 353 -18.59 -16.27 10.83
C LYS A 353 -19.67 -17.07 10.08
N PRO A 354 -20.65 -16.44 9.41
CA PRO A 354 -21.61 -17.17 8.57
C PRO A 354 -20.96 -17.96 7.41
N ILE A 355 -19.89 -17.44 6.82
CA ILE A 355 -19.16 -18.12 5.74
C ILE A 355 -18.52 -19.41 6.27
N VAL A 356 -17.84 -19.34 7.41
CA VAL A 356 -17.22 -20.49 8.08
C VAL A 356 -18.27 -21.53 8.50
N GLU A 357 -19.41 -21.10 9.05
CA GLU A 357 -20.53 -21.98 9.40
C GLU A 357 -21.08 -22.74 8.18
N VAL A 358 -21.20 -22.07 7.03
CA VAL A 358 -21.55 -22.72 5.75
C VAL A 358 -20.48 -23.74 5.35
N CYS A 359 -19.21 -23.35 5.34
CA CYS A 359 -18.11 -24.24 4.94
C CYS A 359 -18.05 -25.51 5.81
N LYS A 360 -18.22 -25.37 7.12
CA LYS A 360 -18.30 -26.50 8.07
C LYS A 360 -19.43 -27.47 7.74
N ARG A 361 -20.65 -26.96 7.46
CA ARG A 361 -21.81 -27.79 7.10
C ARG A 361 -21.55 -28.66 5.85
N TYR A 362 -20.79 -28.13 4.90
CA TYR A 362 -20.47 -28.82 3.64
C TYR A 362 -19.08 -29.48 3.61
N ARG A 363 -18.32 -29.44 4.72
CA ARG A 363 -16.93 -29.94 4.82
C ARG A 363 -16.02 -29.36 3.73
N ALA A 364 -16.18 -28.07 3.42
CA ALA A 364 -15.29 -27.33 2.54
C ALA A 364 -14.19 -26.67 3.37
N TYR A 365 -12.97 -26.64 2.83
CA TYR A 365 -11.83 -25.95 3.44
C TYR A 365 -12.00 -24.43 3.32
N VAL A 366 -11.51 -23.69 4.32
CA VAL A 366 -11.54 -22.23 4.36
C VAL A 366 -10.12 -21.67 4.23
N TYR A 367 -9.94 -20.76 3.28
CA TYR A 367 -8.73 -19.98 3.06
C TYR A 367 -9.05 -18.50 3.28
N VAL A 368 -8.43 -17.89 4.29
CA VAL A 368 -8.62 -16.46 4.59
C VAL A 368 -7.34 -15.70 4.30
N ASP A 369 -7.43 -14.70 3.42
CA ASP A 369 -6.39 -13.70 3.18
C ASP A 369 -6.57 -12.53 4.16
N GLU A 370 -5.76 -12.54 5.22
CA GLU A 370 -5.69 -11.55 6.29
C GLU A 370 -4.80 -10.34 5.93
N ALA A 371 -4.38 -10.17 4.67
CA ALA A 371 -3.31 -9.22 4.34
C ALA A 371 -3.63 -7.74 4.67
N HIS A 372 -4.90 -7.35 4.79
CA HIS A 372 -5.31 -6.01 5.22
C HIS A 372 -5.82 -5.94 6.65
N SER A 373 -6.23 -7.07 7.22
CA SER A 373 -6.86 -7.17 8.53
C SER A 373 -5.85 -7.52 9.64
N ILE A 374 -4.81 -8.31 9.35
CA ILE A 374 -3.77 -8.64 10.33
C ILE A 374 -3.06 -7.38 10.82
N GLY A 375 -2.97 -7.20 12.14
CA GLY A 375 -2.48 -6.00 12.81
C GLY A 375 -3.41 -4.79 12.75
N ALA A 376 -4.48 -4.82 11.96
CA ALA A 376 -5.40 -3.69 11.77
C ALA A 376 -6.76 -3.90 12.44
N LEU A 377 -7.25 -5.14 12.50
CA LEU A 377 -8.53 -5.51 13.08
C LEU A 377 -8.34 -6.42 14.29
N GLY A 378 -9.37 -6.43 15.15
CA GLY A 378 -9.38 -7.19 16.40
C GLY A 378 -8.72 -6.45 17.56
N ALA A 379 -9.10 -6.79 18.79
CA ALA A 379 -8.63 -6.11 19.99
C ALA A 379 -7.12 -6.27 20.21
N THR A 380 -6.53 -7.37 19.73
CA THR A 380 -5.09 -7.66 19.83
C THR A 380 -4.39 -7.61 18.47
N GLY A 381 -5.08 -7.15 17.42
CA GLY A 381 -4.53 -7.06 16.07
C GLY A 381 -4.43 -8.42 15.38
N ARG A 382 -5.15 -9.46 15.84
CA ARG A 382 -5.08 -10.81 15.25
C ARG A 382 -5.87 -10.95 13.94
N GLY A 383 -6.56 -9.89 13.51
CA GLY A 383 -7.20 -9.83 12.20
C GLY A 383 -8.70 -10.09 12.26
N VAL A 384 -9.27 -10.49 11.11
CA VAL A 384 -10.71 -10.60 10.94
C VAL A 384 -11.29 -11.75 11.75
N LEU A 385 -10.52 -12.82 12.00
CA LEU A 385 -10.97 -13.94 12.84
C LEU A 385 -11.33 -13.45 14.25
N GLU A 386 -10.42 -12.71 14.91
CA GLU A 386 -10.66 -12.13 16.23
C GLU A 386 -11.82 -11.12 16.19
N HIS A 387 -11.85 -10.27 15.17
CA HIS A 387 -12.91 -9.27 15.01
C HIS A 387 -14.31 -9.89 14.88
N CYS A 388 -14.44 -11.01 14.16
CA CYS A 388 -15.71 -11.71 13.95
C CYS A 388 -16.03 -12.78 15.00
N GLY A 389 -15.14 -13.01 15.98
CA GLY A 389 -15.30 -14.08 16.97
C GLY A 389 -15.30 -15.48 16.34
N VAL A 390 -14.40 -15.70 15.38
CA VAL A 390 -14.15 -16.99 14.73
C VAL A 390 -12.86 -17.57 15.29
N GLU A 391 -12.93 -18.81 15.78
CA GLU A 391 -11.76 -19.49 16.32
C GLU A 391 -10.78 -19.88 15.20
N PRO A 392 -9.45 -19.74 15.42
CA PRO A 392 -8.45 -20.14 14.42
C PRO A 392 -8.63 -21.55 13.89
N GLU A 393 -9.01 -22.52 14.73
CA GLU A 393 -9.22 -23.92 14.38
C GLU A 393 -10.28 -24.13 13.28
N ASP A 394 -11.20 -23.17 13.14
CA ASP A 394 -12.30 -23.22 12.17
C ASP A 394 -11.90 -22.78 10.75
N VAL A 395 -10.69 -22.27 10.59
CA VAL A 395 -10.12 -21.80 9.33
C VAL A 395 -8.90 -22.63 8.98
N ASP A 396 -8.88 -23.34 7.86
CA ASP A 396 -7.79 -24.26 7.55
C ASP A 396 -6.48 -23.56 7.19
N ILE A 397 -6.57 -22.46 6.44
CA ILE A 397 -5.41 -21.74 5.90
C ILE A 397 -5.56 -20.24 6.13
N MET A 398 -4.58 -19.66 6.82
CA MET A 398 -4.49 -18.22 7.05
C MET A 398 -3.30 -17.66 6.26
N MET A 399 -3.58 -16.76 5.34
CA MET A 399 -2.57 -16.05 4.56
C MET A 399 -2.46 -14.62 5.04
N GLY A 400 -1.26 -14.05 5.05
CA GLY A 400 -1.09 -12.63 5.29
C GLY A 400 0.17 -12.05 4.66
N THR A 401 0.39 -10.75 4.86
CA THR A 401 1.56 -10.03 4.33
C THR A 401 2.24 -9.19 5.41
N PHE A 402 3.57 -9.07 5.31
CA PHE A 402 4.32 -8.15 6.16
C PHE A 402 4.50 -6.76 5.53
N THR A 403 3.99 -6.53 4.32
CA THR A 403 4.13 -5.27 3.57
C THR A 403 3.26 -4.11 4.07
N LYS A 404 2.34 -4.38 5.00
CA LYS A 404 1.33 -3.40 5.46
C LYS A 404 1.54 -3.05 6.92
N SER A 405 0.74 -3.64 7.83
CA SER A 405 0.77 -3.35 9.26
C SER A 405 2.16 -3.47 9.87
N PHE A 406 2.99 -4.39 9.37
CA PHE A 406 4.33 -4.69 9.90
C PHE A 406 5.48 -3.86 9.31
N GLY A 407 5.22 -3.05 8.26
CA GLY A 407 6.22 -2.17 7.65
C GLY A 407 7.43 -2.86 7.00
N SER A 408 7.35 -4.16 6.69
CA SER A 408 8.43 -4.97 6.10
C SER A 408 8.07 -5.43 4.67
N VAL A 409 8.52 -6.60 4.22
CA VAL A 409 8.21 -7.18 2.89
C VAL A 409 7.77 -8.64 3.01
N GLY A 410 7.27 -9.25 1.93
CA GLY A 410 6.89 -10.67 1.96
C GLY A 410 5.52 -10.99 2.55
N GLY A 411 5.26 -12.27 2.74
CA GLY A 411 4.01 -12.78 3.33
C GLY A 411 4.16 -14.17 3.89
N TYR A 412 3.07 -14.70 4.44
CA TYR A 412 3.07 -15.99 5.12
C TYR A 412 1.83 -16.82 4.77
N ILE A 413 1.96 -18.13 4.94
CA ILE A 413 0.85 -19.08 5.04
C ILE A 413 0.97 -19.79 6.38
N ALA A 414 -0.09 -19.79 7.17
CA ALA A 414 -0.20 -20.53 8.41
C ALA A 414 -1.35 -21.55 8.32
N GLY A 415 -1.16 -22.71 8.94
CA GLY A 415 -2.10 -23.83 8.88
C GLY A 415 -1.60 -25.01 9.72
N SER A 416 -2.02 -26.23 9.36
CA SER A 416 -1.49 -27.44 10.00
C SER A 416 0.00 -27.64 9.67
N ARG A 417 0.72 -28.33 10.55
CA ARG A 417 2.14 -28.63 10.33
C ARG A 417 2.35 -29.43 9.05
N GLU A 418 1.50 -30.41 8.77
CA GLU A 418 1.59 -31.24 7.55
C GLU A 418 1.41 -30.39 6.29
N LEU A 419 0.48 -29.43 6.31
CA LEU A 419 0.28 -28.52 5.18
C LEU A 419 1.53 -27.66 4.94
N VAL A 420 2.07 -27.08 6.01
CA VAL A 420 3.25 -26.20 5.91
C VAL A 420 4.49 -26.97 5.46
N GLU A 421 4.69 -28.19 5.96
CA GLU A 421 5.79 -29.06 5.52
C GLU A 421 5.66 -29.50 4.07
N LEU A 422 4.43 -29.80 3.61
CA LEU A 422 4.15 -30.07 2.20
C LEU A 422 4.52 -28.85 1.36
N LEU A 423 3.98 -27.67 1.69
CA LEU A 423 4.22 -26.43 0.96
C LEU A 423 5.70 -26.09 0.87
N ARG A 424 6.46 -26.31 1.94
CA ARG A 424 7.91 -26.07 1.96
C ARG A 424 8.65 -26.84 0.86
N ARG A 425 8.18 -28.05 0.52
CA ARG A 425 8.79 -28.94 -0.47
C ARG A 425 8.27 -28.75 -1.90
N VAL A 426 7.03 -28.30 -2.07
CA VAL A 426 6.36 -28.29 -3.39
C VAL A 426 5.96 -26.90 -3.90
N CYS A 427 5.90 -25.89 -3.04
CA CYS A 427 5.49 -24.54 -3.44
C CYS A 427 6.65 -23.83 -4.17
N PRO A 428 6.45 -23.34 -5.41
CA PRO A 428 7.47 -22.60 -6.15
C PRO A 428 8.00 -21.37 -5.41
N GLY A 429 7.15 -20.73 -4.59
CA GLY A 429 7.54 -19.61 -3.73
C GLY A 429 8.50 -19.98 -2.59
N SER A 430 8.63 -21.27 -2.28
CA SER A 430 9.59 -21.81 -1.30
C SER A 430 10.80 -22.46 -1.99
N THR A 431 10.56 -23.23 -3.07
CA THR A 431 11.59 -24.05 -3.73
C THR A 431 12.47 -23.26 -4.70
N HIS A 432 11.93 -22.26 -5.39
CA HIS A 432 12.63 -21.56 -6.47
C HIS A 432 12.81 -20.06 -6.22
N ALA A 433 11.93 -19.43 -5.44
CA ALA A 433 12.08 -18.01 -5.12
C ALA A 433 13.18 -17.78 -4.07
N CYS A 434 13.85 -16.63 -4.14
CA CYS A 434 14.78 -16.22 -3.09
C CYS A 434 14.06 -16.07 -1.75
N SER A 435 14.73 -16.51 -0.69
CA SER A 435 14.32 -16.27 0.69
C SER A 435 14.22 -14.78 1.02
N MET A 436 13.42 -14.46 2.03
CA MET A 436 13.23 -13.09 2.50
C MET A 436 14.56 -12.53 3.03
N ALA A 437 14.84 -11.24 2.81
CA ALA A 437 16.06 -10.64 3.31
C ALA A 437 16.10 -10.72 4.86
N PRO A 438 17.23 -11.13 5.48
CA PRO A 438 17.32 -11.30 6.94
C PRO A 438 16.90 -10.07 7.75
N GLY A 439 17.30 -8.87 7.32
CA GLY A 439 16.90 -7.62 7.97
C GLY A 439 15.39 -7.37 7.94
N CYS A 440 14.75 -7.69 6.81
CA CYS A 440 13.29 -7.58 6.69
C CYS A 440 12.57 -8.62 7.55
N ALA A 441 13.08 -9.85 7.59
CA ALA A 441 12.52 -10.90 8.45
C ALA A 441 12.62 -10.48 9.93
N LYS A 442 13.77 -9.94 10.35
CA LYS A 442 13.96 -9.41 11.71
C LYS A 442 12.98 -8.28 12.03
N GLN A 443 12.80 -7.32 11.13
CA GLN A 443 11.84 -6.23 11.31
C GLN A 443 10.41 -6.75 11.52
N ALA A 444 9.98 -7.72 10.72
CA ALA A 444 8.64 -8.32 10.86
C ALA A 444 8.48 -9.03 12.21
N THR A 445 9.51 -9.76 12.66
CA THR A 445 9.53 -10.41 13.99
C THR A 445 9.44 -9.39 15.12
N LEU A 446 10.17 -8.28 15.05
CA LEU A 446 10.14 -7.23 16.07
C LEU A 446 8.77 -6.55 16.13
N ALA A 447 8.17 -6.23 14.98
CA ALA A 447 6.83 -5.68 14.90
C ALA A 447 5.80 -6.63 15.52
N LEU A 448 5.87 -7.93 15.21
CA LEU A 448 5.00 -8.95 15.83
C LEU A 448 5.17 -9.01 17.35
N ARG A 449 6.41 -9.03 17.85
CA ARG A 449 6.67 -9.05 19.30
C ARG A 449 6.11 -7.82 20.00
N MET A 450 6.26 -6.63 19.41
CA MET A 450 5.69 -5.40 19.97
C MET A 450 4.15 -5.43 19.97
N ILE A 451 3.53 -5.91 18.89
CA ILE A 451 2.07 -6.10 18.83
C ILE A 451 1.60 -7.06 19.94
N MET A 452 2.35 -8.14 20.17
CA MET A 452 2.07 -9.11 21.22
C MET A 452 2.38 -8.62 22.64
N GLY A 453 3.05 -7.47 22.80
CA GLY A 453 3.60 -7.01 24.09
C GLY A 453 4.73 -7.90 24.64
N ALA A 454 5.33 -8.73 23.78
CA ALA A 454 6.44 -9.62 24.14
C ALA A 454 7.78 -8.87 24.32
N ASP A 455 7.82 -7.61 23.91
CA ASP A 455 8.89 -6.64 24.22
C ASP A 455 8.75 -6.02 25.62
N GLY A 456 7.68 -6.35 26.35
CA GLY A 456 7.39 -5.81 27.68
C GLY A 456 6.74 -4.42 27.67
N THR A 457 6.33 -3.90 26.51
CA THR A 457 5.73 -2.57 26.38
C THR A 457 4.23 -2.63 26.02
N SER A 458 3.52 -1.51 26.19
CA SER A 458 2.14 -1.35 25.71
C SER A 458 2.06 -0.82 24.27
N LYS A 459 3.20 -0.48 23.64
CA LYS A 459 3.26 0.28 22.38
C LYS A 459 2.42 -0.36 21.27
N GLY A 460 2.47 -1.69 21.13
CA GLY A 460 1.68 -2.40 20.13
C GLY A 460 0.17 -2.24 20.34
N ARG A 461 -0.30 -2.39 21.58
CA ARG A 461 -1.70 -2.19 21.96
C ARG A 461 -2.14 -0.75 21.72
N ASP A 462 -1.30 0.21 22.11
CA ASP A 462 -1.57 1.64 21.93
C ASP A 462 -1.67 2.00 20.45
N LYS A 463 -0.80 1.45 19.58
CA LYS A 463 -0.88 1.62 18.12
C LYS A 463 -2.17 1.05 17.53
N ILE A 464 -2.61 -0.13 17.95
CA ILE A 464 -3.88 -0.74 17.48
C ILE A 464 -5.08 0.14 17.86
N GLU A 465 -5.13 0.57 19.11
CA GLU A 465 -6.21 1.42 19.61
C GLU A 465 -6.21 2.79 18.92
N GLN A 466 -5.04 3.38 18.70
CA GLN A 466 -4.89 4.64 17.96
C GLN A 466 -5.38 4.50 16.52
N LEU A 467 -4.99 3.43 15.81
CA LEU A 467 -5.46 3.15 14.44
C LEU A 467 -6.99 3.08 14.38
N ARG A 468 -7.60 2.35 15.32
CA ARG A 468 -9.05 2.20 15.42
C ARG A 468 -9.74 3.54 15.64
N ARG A 469 -9.24 4.36 16.57
CA ARG A 469 -9.75 5.73 16.80
C ARG A 469 -9.62 6.61 15.58
N ASN A 470 -8.44 6.62 14.95
CA ASN A 470 -8.14 7.40 13.76
C ASN A 470 -9.05 7.05 12.59
N ALA A 471 -9.24 5.75 12.31
CA ALA A 471 -10.11 5.24 11.27
C ALA A 471 -11.58 5.68 11.47
N ASN A 472 -12.10 5.48 12.68
CA ASN A 472 -13.47 5.82 13.03
C ASN A 472 -13.73 7.32 13.01
N MET A 473 -12.82 8.11 13.59
CA MET A 473 -12.94 9.57 13.60
C MET A 473 -12.94 10.13 12.18
N PHE A 474 -11.99 9.70 11.35
CA PHE A 474 -11.86 10.17 9.98
C PHE A 474 -13.07 9.77 9.13
N ARG A 475 -13.55 8.53 9.25
CA ARG A 475 -14.76 8.04 8.59
C ARG A 475 -15.99 8.88 8.95
N VAL A 476 -16.26 9.05 10.24
CA VAL A 476 -17.39 9.84 10.74
C VAL A 476 -17.27 11.29 10.27
N GLY A 477 -16.05 11.85 10.25
CA GLY A 477 -15.78 13.17 9.68
C GLY A 477 -16.24 13.27 8.23
N LEU A 478 -15.76 12.38 7.36
CA LEU A 478 -16.12 12.36 5.94
C LEU A 478 -17.62 12.18 5.70
N GLU A 479 -18.27 11.27 6.43
CA GLU A 479 -19.71 11.03 6.34
C GLU A 479 -20.51 12.27 6.74
N ARG A 480 -20.13 12.91 7.87
CA ARG A 480 -20.76 14.15 8.33
C ARG A 480 -20.65 15.26 7.29
N MET A 481 -19.59 15.29 6.49
CA MET A 481 -19.39 16.31 5.45
C MET A 481 -20.20 16.05 4.17
N GLY A 482 -20.96 14.96 4.11
CA GLY A 482 -21.81 14.60 2.96
C GLY A 482 -21.09 13.82 1.86
N CYS A 483 -19.87 13.35 2.11
CA CYS A 483 -19.16 12.45 1.21
C CYS A 483 -19.81 11.06 1.23
N GLU A 484 -19.74 10.36 0.10
CA GLU A 484 -20.16 8.96 0.03
C GLU A 484 -18.98 8.05 0.37
N VAL A 485 -18.96 7.59 1.62
CA VAL A 485 -17.90 6.76 2.19
C VAL A 485 -18.29 5.28 2.11
N LEU A 486 -17.34 4.41 1.76
CA LEU A 486 -17.52 2.94 1.72
C LEU A 486 -16.84 2.24 2.89
N GLY A 487 -17.20 0.98 3.12
CA GLY A 487 -16.56 0.12 4.11
C GLY A 487 -17.09 0.31 5.52
N ASP A 488 -16.55 -0.48 6.44
CA ASP A 488 -17.08 -0.59 7.80
C ASP A 488 -16.32 0.24 8.82
N MET A 489 -16.91 0.40 10.01
CA MET A 489 -16.21 0.92 11.19
C MET A 489 -14.99 0.04 11.50
N ASP A 490 -13.99 0.62 12.17
CA ASP A 490 -12.69 0.04 12.50
C ASP A 490 -11.78 -0.28 11.30
N SER A 491 -12.28 -0.26 10.07
CA SER A 491 -11.48 -0.42 8.86
C SER A 491 -10.52 0.76 8.65
N PRO A 492 -9.20 0.54 8.58
CA PRO A 492 -8.23 1.60 8.29
C PRO A 492 -8.21 2.02 6.82
N VAL A 493 -9.05 1.40 5.98
CA VAL A 493 -9.26 1.76 4.58
C VAL A 493 -10.60 2.46 4.50
N VAL A 494 -10.57 3.77 4.19
CA VAL A 494 -11.76 4.61 4.15
C VAL A 494 -11.89 5.21 2.74
N PRO A 495 -12.57 4.52 1.81
CA PRO A 495 -12.75 5.02 0.45
C PRO A 495 -13.87 6.05 0.35
N VAL A 496 -13.69 7.06 -0.50
CA VAL A 496 -14.72 8.03 -0.86
C VAL A 496 -14.96 8.00 -2.36
N MET A 497 -16.22 7.88 -2.77
CA MET A 497 -16.61 7.77 -4.16
C MET A 497 -16.38 9.06 -4.95
N LEU A 498 -15.70 8.95 -6.08
CA LEU A 498 -15.48 10.06 -7.02
C LEU A 498 -16.39 9.94 -8.25
N TYR A 499 -16.61 8.71 -8.72
CA TYR A 499 -17.35 8.34 -9.93
C TYR A 499 -16.74 8.86 -11.23
N ASN A 500 -16.82 10.17 -11.47
CA ASN A 500 -16.49 10.77 -12.75
C ASN A 500 -14.97 10.78 -12.99
N PRO A 501 -14.49 10.34 -14.18
CA PRO A 501 -13.06 10.30 -14.49
C PRO A 501 -12.35 11.66 -14.40
N SER A 502 -13.03 12.79 -14.61
CA SER A 502 -12.42 14.12 -14.48
C SER A 502 -12.14 14.52 -13.03
N LYS A 503 -12.92 13.97 -12.08
CA LYS A 503 -12.77 14.24 -10.65
C LYS A 503 -11.56 13.52 -10.06
N ILE A 504 -11.14 12.40 -10.65
CA ILE A 504 -9.95 11.62 -10.24
C ILE A 504 -8.68 12.50 -10.19
N PRO A 505 -8.22 13.10 -11.32
CA PRO A 505 -7.03 13.93 -11.29
C PRO A 505 -7.24 15.25 -10.56
N ALA A 506 -8.44 15.84 -10.63
CA ALA A 506 -8.74 17.08 -9.94
C ALA A 506 -8.58 16.92 -8.42
N PHE A 507 -9.19 15.89 -7.84
CA PHE A 507 -9.08 15.59 -6.41
C PHE A 507 -7.62 15.32 -6.01
N SER A 508 -6.94 14.43 -6.74
CA SER A 508 -5.56 14.03 -6.41
C SER A 508 -4.58 15.20 -6.43
N ARG A 509 -4.67 16.09 -7.42
CA ARG A 509 -3.77 17.25 -7.57
C ARG A 509 -4.05 18.32 -6.53
N GLU A 510 -5.32 18.68 -6.33
CA GLU A 510 -5.74 19.69 -5.35
C GLU A 510 -5.38 19.31 -3.91
N CYS A 511 -5.46 18.02 -3.57
CA CYS A 511 -4.97 17.53 -2.29
C CYS A 511 -3.46 17.69 -2.16
N LEU A 512 -2.67 17.32 -3.18
CA LEU A 512 -1.21 17.43 -3.12
C LEU A 512 -0.73 18.89 -3.04
N GLU A 513 -1.37 19.80 -3.77
CA GLU A 513 -1.12 21.24 -3.67
C GLU A 513 -1.30 21.75 -2.24
N ARG A 514 -2.28 21.19 -1.52
CA ARG A 514 -2.55 21.43 -0.09
C ARG A 514 -1.76 20.50 0.85
N LYS A 515 -0.68 19.90 0.37
CA LYS A 515 0.22 19.03 1.15
C LYS A 515 -0.46 17.78 1.73
N LEU A 516 -1.45 17.24 1.03
CA LEU A 516 -2.12 15.98 1.37
C LEU A 516 -1.88 14.94 0.26
N ALA A 517 -1.17 13.87 0.58
CA ALA A 517 -0.91 12.77 -0.34
C ALA A 517 -2.00 11.69 -0.22
N VAL A 518 -2.73 11.48 -1.32
CA VAL A 518 -3.85 10.53 -1.42
C VAL A 518 -3.67 9.58 -2.60
N VAL A 519 -4.23 8.37 -2.52
CA VAL A 519 -4.35 7.47 -3.67
C VAL A 519 -5.73 7.57 -4.28
N VAL A 520 -5.79 7.87 -5.57
CA VAL A 520 -7.01 7.73 -6.37
C VAL A 520 -6.98 6.44 -7.17
N VAL A 521 -8.13 5.79 -7.28
CA VAL A 521 -8.30 4.49 -7.92
C VAL A 521 -9.39 4.59 -8.98
N GLY A 522 -9.09 4.09 -10.17
CA GLY A 522 -10.03 4.02 -11.29
C GLY A 522 -9.78 2.79 -12.15
N PHE A 523 -10.43 2.72 -13.30
CA PHE A 523 -10.22 1.63 -14.25
C PHE A 523 -8.74 1.52 -14.69
N PRO A 524 -8.16 0.31 -14.74
CA PRO A 524 -8.81 -1.01 -14.66
C PRO A 524 -8.95 -1.63 -13.26
N ALA A 525 -8.44 -0.97 -12.21
CA ALA A 525 -8.47 -1.52 -10.86
C ALA A 525 -9.89 -1.59 -10.28
N THR A 526 -10.78 -0.67 -10.70
CA THR A 526 -12.21 -0.69 -10.38
C THR A 526 -13.04 -0.52 -11.66
N PRO A 527 -14.32 -0.92 -11.67
CA PRO A 527 -15.22 -0.63 -12.78
C PRO A 527 -15.28 0.88 -13.09
N LEU A 528 -15.53 1.24 -14.35
CA LEU A 528 -15.52 2.64 -14.84
C LEU A 528 -16.38 3.60 -13.98
N ILE A 529 -17.54 3.12 -13.51
CA ILE A 529 -18.48 3.91 -12.70
C ILE A 529 -18.24 3.80 -11.18
N LYS A 530 -17.11 3.25 -10.74
CA LYS A 530 -16.80 3.03 -9.32
C LYS A 530 -15.43 3.60 -8.91
N SER A 531 -14.97 4.63 -9.61
CA SER A 531 -13.74 5.33 -9.24
C SER A 531 -13.89 6.03 -7.89
N ARG A 532 -12.80 6.08 -7.13
CA ARG A 532 -12.78 6.51 -5.72
C ARG A 532 -11.41 7.03 -5.31
N VAL A 533 -11.35 7.82 -4.26
CA VAL A 533 -10.12 8.03 -3.48
C VAL A 533 -10.11 7.01 -2.35
N ARG A 534 -8.95 6.43 -2.05
CA ARG A 534 -8.78 5.52 -0.92
C ARG A 534 -7.86 6.18 0.09
N PHE A 535 -8.44 6.58 1.22
CA PHE A 535 -7.66 7.02 2.37
C PHE A 535 -7.25 5.79 3.18
N CYS A 536 -5.95 5.72 3.50
CA CYS A 536 -5.40 4.68 4.36
C CYS A 536 -4.89 5.36 5.63
N LEU A 537 -5.48 5.01 6.76
CA LEU A 537 -5.17 5.59 8.07
C LEU A 537 -4.04 4.82 8.73
N SER A 538 -3.32 5.50 9.62
CA SER A 538 -2.20 4.93 10.36
C SER A 538 -2.30 5.29 11.83
N ALA A 539 -1.78 4.42 12.70
CA ALA A 539 -1.50 4.73 14.09
C ALA A 539 -0.47 5.87 14.24
N ALA A 540 0.34 6.13 13.21
CA ALA A 540 1.32 7.21 13.21
C ALA A 540 0.70 8.59 12.95
N HIS A 541 -0.57 8.68 12.54
CA HIS A 541 -1.25 9.95 12.37
C HIS A 541 -1.70 10.51 13.72
N SER A 542 -1.40 11.79 13.97
CA SER A 542 -1.97 12.51 15.11
C SER A 542 -3.43 12.90 14.82
N GLU A 543 -4.19 13.22 15.86
CA GLU A 543 -5.57 13.67 15.71
C GLU A 543 -5.64 15.00 14.96
N GLU A 544 -4.70 15.91 15.22
CA GLU A 544 -4.58 17.22 14.58
C GLU A 544 -4.30 17.09 13.08
N ASP A 545 -3.39 16.18 12.69
CA ASP A 545 -3.09 15.87 11.30
C ASP A 545 -4.36 15.43 10.55
N LEU A 546 -5.17 14.59 11.18
CA LEU A 546 -6.42 14.09 10.60
C LEU A 546 -7.52 15.16 10.55
N ILE A 547 -7.64 16.01 11.56
CA ILE A 547 -8.57 17.16 11.54
C ILE A 547 -8.19 18.14 10.42
N ALA A 548 -6.89 18.45 10.27
CA ALA A 548 -6.38 19.28 9.19
C ALA A 548 -6.64 18.65 7.82
N ALA A 549 -6.44 17.33 7.69
CA ALA A 549 -6.75 16.59 6.48
C ALA A 549 -8.25 16.64 6.14
N LEU A 550 -9.14 16.47 7.12
CA LEU A 550 -10.59 16.58 6.92
C LEU A 550 -10.97 17.98 6.41
N LYS A 551 -10.37 19.05 6.94
CA LYS A 551 -10.60 20.40 6.43
C LYS A 551 -10.21 20.54 4.96
N VAL A 552 -9.00 20.09 4.59
CA VAL A 552 -8.54 20.07 3.20
C VAL A 552 -9.48 19.25 2.32
N VAL A 553 -9.88 18.05 2.76
CA VAL A 553 -10.81 17.19 2.02
C VAL A 553 -12.17 17.87 1.88
N SER A 554 -12.64 18.66 2.85
CA SER A 554 -13.89 19.43 2.75
C SER A 554 -13.88 20.39 1.58
N GLU A 555 -12.83 21.21 1.52
CA GLU A 555 -12.66 22.28 0.55
C GLU A 555 -12.52 21.70 -0.86
N VAL A 556 -11.68 20.67 -0.99
CA VAL A 556 -11.50 19.97 -2.27
C VAL A 556 -12.79 19.26 -2.68
N SER A 557 -13.48 18.59 -1.76
CA SER A 557 -14.73 17.86 -2.05
C SER A 557 -15.84 18.77 -2.53
N GLU A 558 -15.90 19.99 -2.00
CA GLU A 558 -16.82 21.03 -2.47
C GLU A 558 -16.45 21.53 -3.86
N ARG A 559 -15.17 21.84 -4.08
CA ARG A 559 -14.64 22.29 -5.37
C ARG A 559 -14.88 21.27 -6.50
N VAL A 560 -14.70 19.97 -6.22
CA VAL A 560 -14.92 18.90 -7.20
C VAL A 560 -16.34 18.32 -7.17
N MET A 561 -17.22 18.86 -6.32
CA MET A 561 -18.63 18.48 -6.18
C MET A 561 -18.83 16.97 -5.91
N ILE A 562 -18.18 16.41 -4.89
CA ILE A 562 -18.32 14.98 -4.48
C ILE A 562 -19.09 14.79 -3.16
N LYS A 563 -19.69 15.85 -2.62
CA LYS A 563 -20.60 15.79 -1.47
C LYS A 563 -21.99 15.27 -1.90
N TYR A 564 -22.08 14.04 -2.39
CA TYR A 564 -23.30 13.48 -3.01
C TYR A 564 -24.49 13.32 -2.05
N LYS A 565 -24.24 13.21 -0.73
CA LYS A 565 -25.27 13.01 0.30
C LYS A 565 -25.59 14.30 1.08
N TRP A 566 -25.18 15.47 0.59
CA TRP A 566 -25.36 16.74 1.30
C TRP A 566 -26.84 17.12 1.49
N SER A 567 -27.26 17.33 2.75
CA SER A 567 -28.64 17.61 3.15
C SER A 567 -29.00 19.11 3.21
N GLY A 568 -28.11 20.00 2.78
CA GLY A 568 -28.36 21.45 2.73
C GLY A 568 -28.08 22.22 4.03
N LYS A 569 -27.69 21.55 5.12
CA LYS A 569 -27.29 22.21 6.39
C LYS A 569 -25.77 22.43 6.41
N PRO A 570 -25.26 23.59 6.87
CA PRO A 570 -23.82 23.80 7.02
C PRO A 570 -23.27 22.78 8.02
N ASN A 571 -22.50 21.82 7.52
CA ASN A 571 -21.85 20.84 8.37
C ASN A 571 -20.70 21.50 9.12
N VAL A 572 -20.87 21.59 10.44
CA VAL A 572 -19.81 21.98 11.36
C VAL A 572 -18.79 20.85 11.33
N VAL A 573 -17.72 21.01 10.56
CA VAL A 573 -16.45 20.33 10.85
C VAL A 573 -16.19 20.59 12.34
N PRO A 574 -15.83 19.60 13.18
CA PRO A 574 -15.54 19.85 14.58
C PRO A 574 -14.66 21.10 14.70
N GLN A 575 -15.25 22.19 15.20
CA GLN A 575 -14.54 23.44 15.37
C GLN A 575 -13.67 23.24 16.60
N CYS A 576 -12.42 22.83 16.38
CA CYS A 576 -11.38 23.36 17.26
C CYS A 576 -11.30 24.86 16.94
N ASP A 577 -11.23 25.72 17.96
CA ASP A 577 -11.17 27.17 17.81
C ASP A 577 -9.93 27.59 17.00
N LEU A 578 -10.05 27.55 15.67
CA LEU A 578 -9.03 27.95 14.71
C LEU A 578 -9.21 29.42 14.25
N ASN A 579 -9.99 30.20 15.01
CA ASN A 579 -10.27 31.61 14.72
C ASN A 579 -9.24 32.59 15.30
N GLN A 580 -8.20 32.09 15.96
CA GLN A 580 -6.93 32.79 16.05
C GLN A 580 -5.95 32.01 15.19
N ASN A 581 -5.29 32.72 14.26
CA ASN A 581 -4.16 32.23 13.47
C ASN A 581 -4.46 31.37 12.23
N ARG A 582 -4.95 32.04 11.18
CA ARG A 582 -4.87 31.58 9.77
C ARG A 582 -3.44 31.30 9.26
N GLU A 583 -2.40 31.62 10.04
CA GLU A 583 -0.98 31.44 9.68
C GLU A 583 -0.26 30.31 10.44
N HIS A 584 -0.90 29.63 11.42
CA HIS A 584 -0.20 28.72 12.32
C HIS A 584 -0.36 27.22 12.02
N LEU A 585 -1.07 26.87 10.94
CA LEU A 585 -1.31 25.47 10.53
C LEU A 585 -0.07 24.72 10.00
N VAL A 586 1.11 25.34 10.01
CA VAL A 586 2.32 24.80 9.38
C VAL A 586 3.54 24.85 10.31
N ASN A 587 3.49 25.45 11.49
CA ASN A 587 4.72 25.97 12.10
C ASN A 587 5.24 25.24 13.35
N VAL A 588 5.05 23.94 13.54
CA VAL A 588 5.81 23.19 14.56
C VAL A 588 6.34 21.87 14.01
N VAL A 589 7.66 21.72 14.05
CA VAL A 589 8.47 20.55 13.65
C VAL A 589 8.65 19.59 14.83
N GLY A 590 8.61 20.07 16.08
CA GLY A 590 8.60 19.25 17.31
C GLY A 590 9.15 20.00 18.55
N GLU A 591 8.93 19.41 19.73
CA GLU A 591 9.57 19.84 21.01
C GLU A 591 10.83 19.02 21.31
N TRP A 592 11.85 19.71 21.83
CA TRP A 592 13.14 19.14 22.15
C TRP A 592 13.52 19.43 23.59
N ASP A 593 14.01 18.42 24.30
CA ASP A 593 14.73 18.62 25.54
C ASP A 593 16.14 19.11 25.22
N ALA A 594 16.43 20.34 25.62
CA ALA A 594 17.67 21.05 25.34
C ALA A 594 18.52 21.13 26.62
N GLN A 595 19.69 20.50 26.57
CA GLN A 595 20.71 20.58 27.62
C GLN A 595 21.88 21.42 27.12
N HIS A 596 21.83 22.72 27.38
CA HIS A 596 22.86 23.70 27.05
C HIS A 596 23.88 23.84 28.19
N PHE A 597 25.06 24.41 27.92
CA PHE A 597 26.08 24.59 28.97
C PHE A 597 25.67 25.60 30.05
N GLY A 598 24.81 26.57 29.69
CA GLY A 598 24.33 27.62 30.59
C GLY A 598 22.89 27.42 31.09
N TRP A 599 22.14 26.46 30.55
CA TRP A 599 20.73 26.26 30.90
C TRP A 599 20.22 24.88 30.48
N ARG A 600 19.10 24.44 31.06
CA ARG A 600 18.36 23.25 30.63
C ARG A 600 16.89 23.62 30.50
N ASP A 601 16.33 23.46 29.31
CA ASP A 601 14.98 23.92 29.00
C ASP A 601 14.42 23.14 27.81
N SER A 602 13.15 23.35 27.46
CA SER A 602 12.57 22.86 26.21
C SER A 602 12.74 23.86 25.08
N LEU A 603 12.91 23.35 23.86
CA LEU A 603 13.03 24.14 22.64
C LEU A 603 12.00 23.65 21.61
N SER A 604 11.07 24.52 21.23
CA SER A 604 10.06 24.27 20.20
C SER A 604 10.57 24.78 18.86
N ILE A 605 10.66 23.90 17.86
CA ILE A 605 11.15 24.24 16.52
C ILE A 605 9.96 24.29 15.56
N SER A 606 9.92 25.30 14.68
CA SER A 606 8.88 25.50 13.67
C SER A 606 9.31 25.13 12.25
N SER A 607 8.34 24.80 11.38
CA SER A 607 8.62 24.55 9.95
C SER A 607 8.94 25.82 9.18
N SER A 608 8.62 26.99 9.73
CA SER A 608 8.94 28.30 9.17
C SER A 608 10.39 28.73 9.41
N GLY A 609 11.24 27.85 9.96
CA GLY A 609 12.64 28.19 10.23
C GLY A 609 12.83 29.02 11.50
N ARG A 610 11.83 29.10 12.40
CA ARG A 610 11.91 29.75 13.72
C ARG A 610 12.00 28.71 14.84
N PHE A 611 12.59 29.05 15.97
CA PHE A 611 12.52 28.26 17.19
C PHE A 611 12.29 29.16 18.40
N ALA A 612 11.74 28.59 19.46
CA ALA A 612 11.48 29.28 20.72
C ALA A 612 11.84 28.38 21.90
N ARG A 613 12.30 28.98 22.99
CA ARG A 613 12.65 28.31 24.24
C ARG A 613 11.51 28.46 25.25
N GLY A 614 11.43 27.58 26.23
CA GLY A 614 10.37 27.58 27.26
C GLY A 614 10.24 28.89 28.05
N ASN A 615 11.30 29.70 28.11
CA ASN A 615 11.33 31.01 28.73
C ASN A 615 10.97 32.19 27.79
N GLY A 616 10.60 31.94 26.54
CA GLY A 616 10.21 32.96 25.56
C GLY A 616 11.35 33.56 24.73
N ASP A 617 12.58 33.06 24.83
CA ASP A 617 13.65 33.44 23.90
C ASP A 617 13.43 32.78 22.53
N GLU A 618 13.57 33.55 21.45
CA GLU A 618 13.31 33.09 20.08
C GLU A 618 14.50 33.31 19.14
N GLY A 619 14.46 32.64 18.00
CA GLY A 619 15.45 32.79 16.94
C GLY A 619 15.06 32.08 15.64
N SER A 620 15.92 32.15 14.63
CA SER A 620 15.84 31.36 13.41
C SER A 620 16.78 30.16 13.47
N TRP A 621 16.41 29.06 12.83
CA TRP A 621 17.26 27.88 12.71
C TRP A 621 17.49 27.51 11.26
N HIS A 622 18.70 27.05 10.96
CA HIS A 622 19.10 26.62 9.63
C HIS A 622 19.95 25.35 9.73
N VAL A 623 19.73 24.39 8.83
CA VAL A 623 20.59 23.22 8.72
C VAL A 623 21.45 23.36 7.48
N ARG A 624 22.77 23.26 7.66
CA ARG A 624 23.75 23.22 6.56
C ARG A 624 24.61 21.97 6.63
N VAL A 625 25.06 21.52 5.46
CA VAL A 625 26.00 20.40 5.34
C VAL A 625 27.38 20.98 5.03
N GLU A 626 28.36 20.69 5.89
CA GLU A 626 29.74 21.16 5.73
C GLU A 626 30.68 19.93 5.74
N GLY A 627 31.14 19.52 4.55
CA GLY A 627 31.85 18.26 4.37
C GLY A 627 30.99 17.05 4.72
N ALA A 628 31.46 16.19 5.62
CA ALA A 628 30.74 15.01 6.12
C ALA A 628 29.93 15.28 7.41
N LYS A 629 29.71 16.54 7.77
CA LYS A 629 29.02 16.96 8.99
C LYS A 629 27.75 17.72 8.66
N THR A 630 26.69 17.42 9.40
CA THR A 630 25.45 18.24 9.38
C THR A 630 25.47 19.17 10.57
N ILE A 631 25.30 20.46 10.30
CA ILE A 631 25.38 21.53 11.28
C ILE A 631 23.99 22.16 11.39
N LEU A 632 23.41 22.11 12.58
CA LEU A 632 22.25 22.89 12.96
C LEU A 632 22.74 24.23 13.52
N ARG A 633 22.44 25.32 12.83
CA ARG A 633 22.70 26.68 13.28
C ARG A 633 21.44 27.24 13.92
N LEU A 634 21.56 27.75 15.14
CA LEU A 634 20.54 28.49 15.87
C LEU A 634 20.99 29.96 15.91
N GLU A 635 20.28 30.82 15.19
CA GLU A 635 20.50 32.26 15.17
C GLU A 635 19.47 32.88 16.12
N TRP A 636 19.91 33.26 17.32
CA TRP A 636 19.03 33.85 18.31
C TRP A 636 18.72 35.31 17.96
N ASP A 637 17.50 35.79 18.24
CA ASP A 637 17.12 37.18 17.95
C ASP A 637 17.83 38.18 18.88
N ARG A 638 18.19 37.74 20.10
CA ARG A 638 18.77 38.57 21.16
C ARG A 638 20.16 38.13 21.61
N TRP A 639 20.66 37.02 21.07
CA TRP A 639 21.91 36.39 21.50
C TRP A 639 22.76 36.06 20.26
N ASP A 640 24.03 35.76 20.49
CA ASP A 640 24.91 35.35 19.40
C ASP A 640 24.48 33.99 18.81
N SER A 641 24.78 33.78 17.53
CA SER A 641 24.44 32.53 16.87
C SER A 641 25.24 31.35 17.42
N GLU A 642 24.60 30.20 17.46
CA GLU A 642 25.18 28.93 17.93
C GLU A 642 25.16 27.89 16.81
N GLU A 643 26.22 27.09 16.72
CA GLU A 643 26.28 25.96 15.78
C GLU A 643 26.44 24.63 16.52
N LEU A 644 25.60 23.67 16.16
CA LEU A 644 25.52 22.32 16.69
C LEU A 644 25.84 21.32 15.58
N VAL A 645 26.74 20.38 15.83
CA VAL A 645 27.06 19.31 14.87
C VAL A 645 26.26 18.07 15.21
N LEU A 646 25.67 17.42 14.20
CA LEU A 646 25.01 16.13 14.34
C LEU A 646 26.04 15.02 14.60
N GLN A 647 25.91 14.31 15.72
CA GLN A 647 26.69 13.12 16.07
C GLN A 647 25.78 11.89 16.12
N ALA A 648 26.28 10.75 15.66
CA ALA A 648 25.63 9.46 15.87
C ALA A 648 25.56 9.13 17.38
N PRO A 649 24.63 8.26 17.82
CA PRO A 649 24.55 7.83 19.22
C PRO A 649 25.88 7.35 19.82
N ASP A 650 26.75 6.77 18.97
CA ASP A 650 28.05 6.18 19.30
C ASP A 650 29.24 7.15 19.19
N GLY A 651 29.02 8.44 18.86
CA GLY A 651 30.05 9.48 18.86
C GLY A 651 30.71 9.81 17.52
N ASP A 652 30.45 9.04 16.45
CA ASP A 652 30.96 9.31 15.11
C ASP A 652 30.09 10.30 14.30
N ALA A 653 30.70 11.04 13.37
CA ALA A 653 29.97 11.95 12.48
C ALA A 653 29.16 11.18 11.42
N VAL A 654 27.88 11.53 11.25
CA VAL A 654 26.99 10.86 10.28
C VAL A 654 27.25 11.39 8.88
N ALA A 655 27.82 10.57 8.00
CA ALA A 655 28.24 10.96 6.65
C ALA A 655 27.10 11.24 5.65
N SER A 656 25.83 10.93 5.96
CA SER A 656 24.67 11.21 5.09
C SER A 656 23.35 11.19 5.86
N PRO A 657 22.99 12.26 6.60
CA PRO A 657 21.73 12.31 7.32
C PRO A 657 20.58 12.85 6.46
N CYS A 658 19.37 12.40 6.79
CA CYS A 658 18.12 12.92 6.25
C CYS A 658 18.01 14.45 6.56
N PRO A 659 17.65 15.30 5.58
CA PRO A 659 17.57 16.76 5.76
C PRO A 659 16.45 17.23 6.70
N SER A 660 15.59 16.32 7.21
CA SER A 660 14.55 16.66 8.17
C SER A 660 15.08 16.59 9.61
N PRO A 661 15.09 17.71 10.37
CA PRO A 661 15.53 17.72 11.77
C PRO A 661 14.59 16.94 12.70
N ARG A 662 13.37 16.60 12.25
CA ARG A 662 12.31 15.91 13.02
C ARG A 662 12.69 14.55 13.63
N ARG A 663 13.88 14.02 13.32
CA ARG A 663 14.23 12.59 13.55
C ARG A 663 15.62 12.35 14.13
N HIS A 664 16.38 13.38 14.52
CA HIS A 664 17.80 13.23 14.87
C HIS A 664 18.15 13.74 16.27
N VAL A 665 18.84 12.97 17.10
CA VAL A 665 19.46 13.52 18.32
C VAL A 665 20.69 14.36 17.94
N PHE A 666 20.68 15.66 18.21
CA PHE A 666 21.86 16.51 18.00
C PHE A 666 22.69 16.52 19.29
N LYS A 667 23.92 16.01 19.24
CA LYS A 667 24.92 16.07 20.33
C LYS A 667 26.15 16.79 19.80
N GLY A 668 26.51 17.93 20.38
CA GLY A 668 27.67 18.69 19.92
C GLY A 668 28.27 19.62 20.98
N LYS A 669 29.46 20.16 20.67
CA LYS A 669 29.98 21.33 21.38
C LYS A 669 29.38 22.57 20.74
N ALA A 670 28.54 23.31 21.46
CA ALA A 670 28.04 24.60 20.99
C ALA A 670 29.23 25.54 20.81
N ARG A 671 29.29 26.23 19.67
CA ARG A 671 30.23 27.31 19.40
C ARG A 671 29.44 28.60 19.32
N ILE A 672 29.63 29.48 20.30
CA ILE A 672 29.01 30.82 20.33
C ILE A 672 29.81 31.73 19.41
N MET A 673 29.15 32.31 18.41
CA MET A 673 29.77 33.18 17.41
C MET A 673 29.61 34.65 17.83
N GLY A 674 30.41 35.10 18.80
CA GLY A 674 30.43 36.51 19.23
C GLY A 674 31.50 36.84 20.27
N GLU A 675 31.91 35.88 21.10
CA GLU A 675 33.04 36.04 22.02
C GLU A 675 34.35 35.49 21.44
N THR A 676 35.47 36.18 21.67
CA THR A 676 36.80 35.75 21.22
C THR A 676 37.70 35.44 22.43
N PRO A 677 38.18 34.18 22.60
CA PRO A 677 37.89 33.01 21.79
C PRO A 677 36.49 32.43 22.06
N PRO A 678 35.87 31.75 21.07
CA PRO A 678 34.52 31.21 21.22
C PRO A 678 34.47 30.15 22.33
N LEU A 679 33.55 30.35 23.28
CA LEU A 679 33.25 29.40 24.35
C LEU A 679 32.83 28.04 23.77
N LYS A 680 33.35 26.96 24.36
CA LYS A 680 33.05 25.58 23.99
C LYS A 680 32.36 24.89 25.17
N GLY A 681 31.08 24.58 25.03
CA GLY A 681 30.29 23.85 26.03
C GLY A 681 29.47 22.72 25.41
N THR A 682 29.07 21.73 26.21
CA THR A 682 28.22 20.62 25.75
C THR A 682 26.79 21.11 25.53
N PHE A 683 26.26 20.91 24.33
CA PHE A 683 24.86 21.19 24.01
C PHE A 683 24.23 19.97 23.33
N THR A 684 23.18 19.43 23.95
CA THR A 684 22.41 18.29 23.44
C THR A 684 20.96 18.67 23.21
N LEU A 685 20.41 18.30 22.06
CA LEU A 685 18.97 18.34 21.75
C LEU A 685 18.47 16.92 21.57
N ARG A 686 17.50 16.51 22.39
CA ARG A 686 16.80 15.23 22.25
C ARG A 686 15.32 15.46 21.96
N PRO A 687 14.70 14.73 21.03
CA PRO A 687 13.25 14.76 20.88
C PRO A 687 12.59 14.36 22.21
N LYS A 688 11.59 15.11 22.65
CA LYS A 688 10.90 14.85 23.91
C LYS A 688 9.95 13.66 23.75
N GLU A 689 10.14 12.61 24.55
CA GLU A 689 9.31 11.39 24.46
C GLU A 689 7.87 11.66 24.92
N GLY A 690 6.90 11.22 24.12
CA GLY A 690 5.48 11.19 24.50
C GLY A 690 4.79 12.54 24.67
N ARG A 691 5.41 13.66 24.25
CA ARG A 691 4.78 14.98 24.25
C ARG A 691 4.96 15.70 22.92
N TYR A 692 4.14 15.32 21.95
CA TYR A 692 3.58 16.32 21.04
C TYR A 692 2.44 16.97 21.81
N VAL A 693 2.74 17.97 22.63
CA VAL A 693 1.74 18.66 23.42
C VAL A 693 1.88 20.14 23.11
N CYS A 694 0.88 20.66 22.42
CA CYS A 694 0.56 22.08 22.46
C CYS A 694 0.37 22.48 23.92
N ASP A 695 0.91 23.62 24.35
CA ASP A 695 0.03 24.50 25.11
C ASP A 695 0.42 25.96 25.07
N GLY A 696 -0.63 26.78 25.10
CA GLY A 696 -0.54 28.21 25.28
C GLY A 696 -0.14 28.61 26.70
N GLY A 697 0.32 29.85 26.82
CA GLY A 697 0.37 30.55 28.09
C GLY A 697 -0.96 31.24 28.36
N ASP A 698 -1.64 30.87 29.44
CA ASP A 698 -1.60 31.69 30.66
C ASP A 698 -2.21 30.92 31.83
N GLY A 699 -1.56 31.05 32.98
CA GLY A 699 -1.74 30.16 34.12
C GLY A 699 -3.14 30.13 34.72
N GLN A 700 -3.69 28.92 34.86
CA GLN A 700 -4.48 28.53 36.03
C GLN A 700 -4.08 27.11 36.47
N HIS A 701 -3.58 27.01 37.71
CA HIS A 701 -3.29 25.74 38.37
C HIS A 701 -4.58 24.93 38.56
N PHE A 702 -4.74 23.81 37.84
CA PHE A 702 -5.73 22.80 38.19
C PHE A 702 -5.10 21.72 39.07
N LYS A 703 -5.44 21.78 40.36
CA LYS A 703 -5.08 20.81 41.39
C LYS A 703 -6.07 19.63 41.30
N PHE A 704 -5.64 18.47 40.81
CA PHE A 704 -6.47 17.26 40.85
C PHE A 704 -6.49 16.71 42.28
N VAL A 705 -7.63 16.86 42.98
CA VAL A 705 -7.93 16.14 44.22
C VAL A 705 -8.43 14.76 43.85
N ARG A 706 -7.71 13.74 44.31
CA ARG A 706 -8.08 12.33 44.23
C ARG A 706 -9.20 12.07 45.23
N HIS A 707 -10.39 11.70 44.79
CA HIS A 707 -11.37 11.05 45.66
C HIS A 707 -11.52 9.58 45.26
N SER A 708 -11.49 8.77 46.33
CA SER A 708 -11.68 7.32 46.42
C SER A 708 -12.94 6.82 45.74
#